data_AF-A0A7S4PYZ8-F1
#
_entry.id   AF-A0A7S4PYZ8-F1
#
_cell.length_a   1.000
_cell.length_b   1.000
_cell.length_c   1.000
_cell.angle_alpha   90.00
_cell.angle_beta   90.00
_cell.angle_gamma   90.00
#
_symmetry.space_group_name_H-M   'P 1'
#
loop_
_entity.id
_entity.type
_entity.pdbx_description
1 polymer ?
#
loop_
_entity_poly.entity_id
_entity_poly.type
_entity_poly.pdbx_seq_one_letter_code
_entity_poly.pdbx_strand_id
1 'polypeptide(L)'
;MFQWQVQLVMLAVLLFGLQARAEAPHGDAGPHLVRRAGKGSRGQRRPRLAPDLASVLVGPTGRLQIGGAGATGAPARLVEQAMDESGDSIVLSDIVNATDGMEQDGRVVVASPALSESERIQLEEETEECMVDTAMYICFRKFGSYGIRRLYTHEWEDIVQMGYERPNWMEHENVQRRRIFNVTLPGTHNSGTYDFQGAHSMLGTGLAFGAQNQHLSIDKQLEAGIRALDFRVSFSPTDGRLHLSHFVLTVPLSDALGELRAFLDRRPKEVVLVHAKVGRAAHAMDARHRDVIVAEDDHPAKVPGQMVHHLFLYHLGDLLVTYASLSKLPAGESLENPRISSLVRINARVLYFWEGQQVLCTDRQMCERTPGWTRPWSGLAFGRPLPLGQRARGAVASGSSPAAEPGCVTSSWDSTASAHPDRVVRRIRSWLLDLRRHAAAAAPLCFPEGAPVPGLHAPTLLYWADGQVTLTENEGNAQRALLGQAKALFTRGEGFGLKSSAERVNYLALVWLMKRGAAPLWTRAGVVAHDFAAPILVHRIVEAMQEQQDCGWAMYCKVTGSCWAGSLLASDGSCRGEEEVTAELEALASSKGMGFWLKLLVVVMWIIIIALVACCAFRLLRKRSGEKQDQADEGAQDAAQPAGQAPGEAAAGPASLAAGEGVAVGGAGHRSQS
;
A
#
# COMPACT_ATOMS: atom_id res chain seq x y z
N MET A 1 20.22 -26.47 -29.66
CA MET A 1 19.43 -25.70 -30.66
C MET A 1 19.30 -24.23 -30.27
N PHE A 2 18.96 -23.89 -29.03
CA PHE A 2 18.85 -22.51 -28.52
C PHE A 2 20.14 -21.67 -28.66
N GLN A 3 21.30 -22.27 -28.40
CA GLN A 3 22.61 -21.60 -28.49
C GLN A 3 23.00 -21.20 -29.92
N TRP A 4 22.52 -21.95 -30.93
CA TRP A 4 22.78 -21.65 -32.35
C TRP A 4 21.93 -20.48 -32.88
N GLN A 5 20.72 -20.29 -32.34
CA GLN A 5 19.85 -19.18 -32.74
C GLN A 5 20.34 -17.83 -32.19
N VAL A 6 20.89 -17.80 -30.96
CA VAL A 6 21.46 -16.59 -30.36
C VAL A 6 22.71 -16.12 -31.13
N GLN A 7 23.55 -17.06 -31.58
CA GLN A 7 24.73 -16.72 -32.38
C GLN A 7 24.36 -16.16 -33.76
N LEU A 8 23.28 -16.62 -34.38
CA LEU A 8 22.82 -16.12 -35.69
C LEU A 8 22.29 -14.68 -35.62
N VAL A 9 21.59 -14.32 -34.54
CA VAL A 9 21.08 -12.96 -34.32
C VAL A 9 22.22 -11.98 -34.01
N MET A 10 23.19 -12.39 -33.18
CA MET A 10 24.39 -11.59 -32.92
C MET A 10 25.22 -11.34 -34.20
N LEU A 11 25.33 -12.34 -35.08
CA LEU A 11 26.02 -12.22 -36.37
C LEU A 11 25.31 -11.22 -37.29
N ALA A 12 23.97 -11.22 -37.31
CA ALA A 12 23.18 -10.29 -38.11
C ALA A 12 23.31 -8.83 -37.63
N VAL A 13 23.35 -8.60 -36.31
CA VAL A 13 23.54 -7.25 -35.74
C VAL A 13 24.94 -6.70 -36.03
N LEU A 14 25.98 -7.55 -35.95
CA LEU A 14 27.35 -7.17 -36.29
C LEU A 14 27.52 -6.84 -37.78
N LEU A 15 26.84 -7.58 -38.67
CA LEU A 15 26.90 -7.33 -40.11
C LEU A 15 26.19 -6.02 -40.50
N PHE A 16 25.10 -5.65 -39.83
CA PHE A 16 24.42 -4.37 -40.09
C PHE A 16 25.13 -3.15 -39.48
N GLY A 17 25.83 -3.31 -38.35
CA GLY A 17 26.59 -2.23 -37.72
C GLY A 17 27.82 -1.75 -38.50
N LEU A 18 28.40 -2.61 -39.35
CA LEU A 18 29.59 -2.29 -40.14
C LEU A 18 29.29 -1.49 -41.42
N GLN A 19 28.03 -1.35 -41.81
CA GLN A 19 27.64 -0.68 -43.07
C GLN A 19 27.29 0.81 -42.90
N ALA A 20 27.28 1.33 -41.67
CA ALA A 20 26.87 2.71 -41.35
C ALA A 20 28.04 3.67 -41.01
N ARG A 21 29.30 3.30 -41.27
CA ARG A 21 30.46 4.18 -41.09
C ARG A 21 31.16 4.47 -42.43
N ALA A 22 30.53 5.31 -43.24
CA ALA A 22 31.23 6.09 -44.25
C ALA A 22 30.45 7.41 -44.42
N GLU A 23 31.21 8.52 -44.48
CA GLU A 23 30.78 9.90 -44.78
C GLU A 23 30.39 10.80 -43.60
N ALA A 24 31.38 11.58 -43.13
CA ALA A 24 31.19 12.95 -42.64
C ALA A 24 32.43 13.79 -42.98
N PRO A 25 32.29 15.00 -43.58
CA PRO A 25 33.42 15.81 -43.99
C PRO A 25 33.89 16.78 -42.89
N HIS A 26 35.18 17.12 -42.98
CA HIS A 26 35.93 18.07 -42.15
C HIS A 26 35.41 19.52 -42.25
N GLY A 27 35.49 20.23 -41.12
CA GLY A 27 35.38 21.70 -41.06
C GLY A 27 36.18 22.26 -39.89
N ASP A 28 37.29 22.93 -40.20
CA ASP A 28 38.16 23.70 -39.31
C ASP A 28 37.54 25.05 -38.89
N ALA A 29 37.69 25.43 -37.62
CA ALA A 29 37.84 26.84 -37.19
C ALA A 29 38.42 26.92 -35.77
N GLY A 30 39.47 27.73 -35.62
CA GLY A 30 40.36 27.82 -34.45
C GLY A 30 39.85 28.61 -33.23
N PRO A 31 40.75 28.89 -32.25
CA PRO A 31 40.36 29.19 -30.88
C PRO A 31 40.36 30.70 -30.58
N HIS A 32 39.35 31.16 -29.82
CA HIS A 32 39.37 32.46 -29.16
C HIS A 32 39.49 32.30 -27.63
N LEU A 33 40.67 32.66 -27.13
CA LEU A 33 40.97 32.99 -25.74
C LEU A 33 40.18 34.24 -25.30
N VAL A 34 39.40 34.15 -24.23
CA VAL A 34 39.05 35.31 -23.40
C VAL A 34 39.23 34.97 -21.93
N ARG A 35 40.28 35.55 -21.36
CA ARG A 35 40.51 35.77 -19.93
C ARG A 35 39.52 36.84 -19.44
N ARG A 36 38.84 36.63 -18.31
CA ARG A 36 38.58 37.73 -17.37
C ARG A 36 38.43 37.25 -15.93
N ALA A 37 39.32 37.78 -15.10
CA ALA A 37 39.27 37.76 -13.65
C ALA A 37 38.13 38.65 -13.13
N GLY A 38 37.57 38.28 -11.98
CA GLY A 38 36.61 39.09 -11.24
C GLY A 38 36.58 38.68 -9.77
N LYS A 39 37.50 39.24 -8.99
CA LYS A 39 37.45 39.26 -7.52
C LYS A 39 36.19 40.00 -7.07
N GLY A 40 35.48 39.46 -6.09
CA GLY A 40 34.39 40.14 -5.39
C GLY A 40 34.24 39.62 -3.97
N SER A 41 34.96 40.26 -3.04
CA SER A 41 34.84 40.07 -1.59
C SER A 41 33.68 40.90 -1.02
N ARG A 42 32.88 40.29 -0.14
CA ARG A 42 32.06 40.90 0.95
C ARG A 42 31.32 39.72 1.58
N GLY A 43 31.57 39.29 2.81
CA GLY A 43 31.61 40.11 4.02
C GLY A 43 30.28 39.89 4.74
N GLN A 44 30.09 38.73 5.39
CA GLN A 44 28.93 38.48 6.25
C GLN A 44 29.40 38.09 7.64
N ARG A 45 29.07 38.99 8.57
CA ARG A 45 29.34 38.93 10.00
C ARG A 45 28.54 37.79 10.63
N ARG A 46 29.23 36.91 11.36
CA ARG A 46 28.61 36.04 12.38
C ARG A 46 28.20 36.89 13.58
N PRO A 47 26.99 36.74 14.15
CA PRO A 47 26.74 37.21 15.50
C PRO A 47 27.42 36.28 16.50
N ARG A 48 28.17 36.88 17.43
CA ARG A 48 28.65 36.25 18.66
C ARG A 48 27.45 36.06 19.60
N LEU A 49 27.20 34.82 20.03
CA LEU A 49 26.42 34.54 21.22
C LEU A 49 27.31 34.80 22.44
N ALA A 50 26.86 35.69 23.32
CA ALA A 50 27.45 35.88 24.64
C ALA A 50 27.03 34.71 25.56
N PRO A 51 27.90 34.29 26.49
CA PRO A 51 27.55 33.39 27.58
C PRO A 51 26.98 34.21 28.75
N ASP A 52 25.92 33.72 29.38
CA ASP A 52 25.67 33.82 30.83
C ASP A 52 24.22 33.48 31.13
N LEU A 53 24.02 32.37 31.88
CA LEU A 53 23.11 32.29 33.01
C LEU A 53 23.24 30.89 33.62
N ALA A 54 24.24 30.77 34.48
CA ALA A 54 24.27 29.78 35.53
C ALA A 54 23.60 30.34 36.79
N SER A 55 23.12 29.41 37.61
CA SER A 55 22.60 29.54 38.99
C SER A 55 21.12 29.83 39.14
N VAL A 56 20.37 28.83 39.66
CA VAL A 56 19.59 28.92 40.91
C VAL A 56 19.23 27.49 41.37
N LEU A 57 19.85 27.13 42.50
CA LEU A 57 19.41 26.24 43.60
C LEU A 57 19.45 24.70 43.48
N VAL A 58 20.45 24.17 44.19
CA VAL A 58 20.61 22.82 44.71
C VAL A 58 19.90 22.69 46.07
N GLY A 59 19.24 21.55 46.29
CA GLY A 59 19.08 20.89 47.59
C GLY A 59 17.65 20.42 47.93
N PRO A 60 17.46 19.38 48.75
CA PRO A 60 18.30 18.20 48.98
C PRO A 60 17.52 16.87 48.83
N THR A 61 18.30 15.80 48.84
CA THR A 61 17.98 14.37 48.78
C THR A 61 16.81 13.91 49.67
N GLY A 62 15.76 13.38 49.03
CA GLY A 62 14.74 12.53 49.63
C GLY A 62 14.96 11.07 49.23
N ARG A 63 15.45 10.27 50.18
CA ARG A 63 15.75 8.85 50.09
C ARG A 63 14.43 8.06 50.10
N LEU A 64 14.00 7.50 48.97
CA LEU A 64 12.85 6.59 48.94
C LEU A 64 13.30 5.16 49.24
N GLN A 65 12.76 4.59 50.32
CA GLN A 65 12.94 3.20 50.73
C GLN A 65 12.31 2.26 49.69
N ILE A 66 13.09 1.30 49.19
CA ILE A 66 12.58 0.11 48.52
C ILE A 66 12.17 -0.87 49.63
N GLY A 67 10.88 -0.85 49.97
CA GLY A 67 10.25 -1.88 50.78
C GLY A 67 9.87 -3.06 49.90
N GLY A 68 10.46 -4.22 50.17
CA GLY A 68 9.99 -5.49 49.64
C GLY A 68 8.67 -5.87 50.29
N ALA A 69 7.70 -6.30 49.48
CA ALA A 69 6.56 -7.07 49.93
C ALA A 69 6.19 -8.07 48.82
N GLY A 70 6.32 -9.35 49.15
CA GLY A 70 5.82 -10.43 48.31
C GLY A 70 4.29 -10.42 48.28
N ALA A 71 3.74 -10.77 47.12
CA ALA A 71 2.35 -11.17 46.96
C ALA A 71 2.28 -12.24 45.88
N THR A 72 2.68 -13.45 46.24
CA THR A 72 2.28 -14.67 45.54
C THR A 72 0.84 -14.98 45.95
N GLY A 73 -0.09 -14.92 44.99
CA GLY A 73 -1.42 -15.50 45.14
C GLY A 73 -2.57 -14.51 44.90
N ALA A 74 -3.05 -14.45 43.66
CA ALA A 74 -4.42 -14.05 43.35
C ALA A 74 -5.03 -15.07 42.37
N PRO A 75 -6.35 -15.33 42.45
CA PRO A 75 -6.89 -16.67 42.27
C PRO A 75 -7.45 -16.91 40.86
N ALA A 76 -7.23 -18.12 40.35
CA ALA A 76 -7.81 -18.65 39.11
C ALA A 76 -9.36 -18.66 39.08
N ARG A 77 -10.04 -18.37 40.20
CA ARG A 77 -11.51 -18.45 40.34
C ARG A 77 -12.31 -17.29 39.72
N LEU A 78 -11.68 -16.16 39.40
CA LEU A 78 -12.37 -15.05 38.74
C LEU A 78 -12.45 -15.20 37.21
N VAL A 79 -11.72 -16.15 36.64
CA VAL A 79 -11.71 -16.41 35.19
C VAL A 79 -12.88 -17.31 34.78
N GLU A 80 -13.30 -18.26 35.62
CA GLU A 80 -14.46 -19.14 35.33
C GLU A 80 -15.78 -18.36 35.28
N GLN A 81 -15.98 -17.39 36.17
CA GLN A 81 -17.26 -16.70 36.29
C GLN A 81 -17.55 -15.70 35.15
N ALA A 82 -16.51 -15.25 34.42
CA ALA A 82 -16.68 -14.37 33.26
C ALA A 82 -16.89 -15.14 31.94
N MET A 83 -16.67 -16.46 31.92
CA MET A 83 -16.86 -17.31 30.74
C MET A 83 -18.26 -17.96 30.67
N ASP A 84 -19.02 -17.95 31.78
CA ASP A 84 -20.28 -18.68 31.89
C ASP A 84 -21.51 -17.87 31.39
N GLU A 85 -21.40 -16.55 31.25
CA GLU A 85 -22.54 -15.70 30.84
C GLU A 85 -22.70 -15.51 29.31
N SER A 86 -21.73 -15.93 28.47
CA SER A 86 -21.81 -15.68 27.01
C SER A 86 -22.12 -16.89 26.13
N GLY A 87 -22.22 -18.12 26.68
CA GLY A 87 -22.47 -19.32 25.87
C GLY A 87 -21.37 -19.67 24.85
N ASP A 88 -20.24 -18.95 24.86
CA ASP A 88 -19.15 -19.08 23.88
C ASP A 88 -18.14 -20.20 24.20
N SER A 89 -18.29 -20.91 25.33
CA SER A 89 -17.23 -21.79 25.84
C SER A 89 -16.98 -23.04 24.97
N ILE A 90 -18.02 -23.57 24.31
CA ILE A 90 -17.95 -24.82 23.54
C ILE A 90 -17.15 -24.63 22.23
N VAL A 91 -17.21 -23.44 21.61
CA VAL A 91 -16.48 -23.18 20.35
C VAL A 91 -15.01 -22.85 20.62
N LEU A 92 -14.71 -22.20 21.76
CA LEU A 92 -13.34 -21.81 22.09
C LEU A 92 -12.44 -23.01 22.41
N SER A 93 -12.94 -24.05 23.08
CA SER A 93 -12.12 -25.23 23.41
C SER A 93 -11.64 -25.96 22.16
N ASP A 94 -12.48 -26.10 21.14
CA ASP A 94 -12.12 -26.76 19.88
C ASP A 94 -11.13 -25.91 19.07
N ILE A 95 -11.28 -24.58 19.11
CA ILE A 95 -10.31 -23.65 18.52
C ILE A 95 -8.97 -23.78 19.24
N VAL A 96 -8.97 -23.75 20.58
CA VAL A 96 -7.77 -23.84 21.42
C VAL A 96 -7.05 -25.17 21.21
N ASN A 97 -7.74 -26.31 21.19
CA ASN A 97 -7.11 -27.63 21.02
C ASN A 97 -6.42 -27.82 19.66
N ALA A 98 -6.75 -27.03 18.64
CA ALA A 98 -6.05 -27.05 17.38
C ALA A 98 -4.66 -26.38 17.40
N THR A 99 -4.12 -26.00 18.56
CA THR A 99 -2.77 -25.44 18.70
C THR A 99 -1.65 -26.47 18.62
N ASP A 100 -1.91 -27.73 18.92
CA ASP A 100 -0.84 -28.74 19.05
C ASP A 100 -0.14 -29.11 17.73
N GLY A 101 -0.69 -28.70 16.58
CA GLY A 101 -0.05 -28.84 15.26
C GLY A 101 0.82 -27.64 14.81
N MET A 102 0.75 -26.49 15.48
CA MET A 102 1.35 -25.24 14.99
C MET A 102 2.88 -25.25 14.95
N GLU A 103 3.55 -26.12 15.71
CA GLU A 103 5.02 -26.25 15.64
C GLU A 103 5.49 -27.06 14.43
N GLN A 104 4.63 -27.92 13.87
CA GLN A 104 4.94 -28.74 12.71
C GLN A 104 4.62 -28.03 11.39
N ASP A 105 3.53 -27.25 11.33
CA ASP A 105 3.11 -26.50 10.12
C ASP A 105 4.07 -25.38 9.69
N GLY A 106 5.01 -24.99 10.58
CA GLY A 106 6.01 -23.95 10.33
C GLY A 106 7.41 -24.47 9.97
N ARG A 107 7.74 -25.72 10.32
CA ARG A 107 9.03 -26.36 10.03
C ARG A 107 8.91 -27.20 8.77
N VAL A 108 9.42 -26.68 7.66
CA VAL A 108 9.35 -27.36 6.36
C VAL A 108 10.58 -28.27 6.21
N VAL A 109 10.37 -29.57 6.04
CA VAL A 109 11.32 -30.42 5.30
C VAL A 109 11.24 -29.96 3.86
N VAL A 110 12.34 -29.41 3.31
CA VAL A 110 12.37 -28.90 1.94
C VAL A 110 11.86 -29.99 1.01
N ALA A 111 10.72 -29.76 0.36
CA ALA A 111 10.03 -30.80 -0.41
C ALA A 111 10.85 -31.26 -1.63
N SER A 112 11.80 -30.43 -2.08
CA SER A 112 12.84 -30.76 -3.06
C SER A 112 14.04 -29.84 -2.83
N PRO A 113 14.98 -30.19 -1.93
CA PRO A 113 16.24 -29.45 -1.87
C PRO A 113 16.89 -29.54 -3.25
N ALA A 114 17.73 -28.56 -3.60
CA ALA A 114 18.63 -28.70 -4.75
C ALA A 114 19.19 -30.13 -4.72
N LEU A 115 18.96 -30.87 -5.81
CA LEU A 115 19.23 -32.31 -5.86
C LEU A 115 20.73 -32.58 -5.70
N SER A 116 21.52 -31.53 -5.95
CA SER A 116 22.96 -31.49 -5.73
C SER A 116 23.39 -30.14 -5.17
N GLU A 117 24.56 -30.15 -4.54
CA GLU A 117 25.27 -28.94 -4.14
C GLU A 117 25.55 -28.02 -5.33
N SER A 118 25.77 -28.57 -6.52
CA SER A 118 26.01 -27.80 -7.74
C SER A 118 24.77 -27.02 -8.21
N GLU A 119 23.59 -27.64 -8.16
CA GLU A 119 22.33 -26.96 -8.48
C GLU A 119 22.05 -25.84 -7.46
N ARG A 120 22.38 -26.06 -6.18
CA ARG A 120 22.31 -25.03 -5.14
C ARG A 120 23.22 -23.85 -5.47
N ILE A 121 24.49 -24.13 -5.78
CA ILE A 121 25.49 -23.11 -6.10
C ILE A 121 25.07 -22.32 -7.34
N GLN A 122 24.60 -22.99 -8.39
CA GLN A 122 24.14 -22.31 -9.61
C GLN A 122 22.99 -21.35 -9.32
N LEU A 123 22.00 -21.78 -8.53
CA LEU A 123 20.88 -20.92 -8.17
C LEU A 123 21.30 -19.75 -7.28
N GLU A 124 22.30 -19.94 -6.42
CA GLU A 124 22.92 -18.88 -5.64
C GLU A 124 23.66 -17.87 -6.55
N GLU A 125 24.45 -18.35 -7.51
CA GLU A 125 25.16 -17.52 -8.49
C GLU A 125 24.21 -16.72 -9.39
N GLU A 126 23.16 -17.35 -9.93
CA GLU A 126 22.15 -16.67 -10.76
C GLU A 126 21.38 -15.60 -9.97
N THR A 127 21.15 -15.87 -8.68
CA THR A 127 20.55 -14.90 -7.77
C THR A 127 21.51 -13.72 -7.56
N GLU A 128 22.78 -13.99 -7.23
CA GLU A 128 23.85 -13.00 -7.06
C GLU A 128 24.01 -12.11 -8.28
N GLU A 129 24.14 -12.68 -9.48
CA GLU A 129 24.27 -11.94 -10.74
C GLU A 129 23.08 -10.98 -10.94
N CYS A 130 21.85 -11.45 -10.68
CA CYS A 130 20.69 -10.59 -10.79
C CYS A 130 20.75 -9.37 -9.85
N MET A 131 21.23 -9.55 -8.61
CA MET A 131 21.24 -8.48 -7.61
C MET A 131 22.34 -7.45 -7.84
N VAL A 132 23.35 -7.77 -8.65
CA VAL A 132 24.35 -6.77 -9.09
C VAL A 132 23.67 -5.67 -9.91
N ASP A 133 22.75 -6.07 -10.79
CA ASP A 133 22.16 -5.17 -11.79
C ASP A 133 20.71 -4.77 -11.50
N THR A 134 20.06 -5.42 -10.54
CA THR A 134 18.61 -5.28 -10.29
C THR A 134 18.30 -5.14 -8.81
N ALA A 135 17.21 -4.42 -8.48
CA ALA A 135 16.76 -4.30 -7.11
C ALA A 135 16.45 -5.69 -6.51
N MET A 136 16.90 -5.91 -5.27
CA MET A 136 16.84 -7.18 -4.55
C MET A 136 15.48 -7.91 -4.68
N TYR A 137 14.36 -7.18 -4.49
CA TYR A 137 13.03 -7.76 -4.57
C TYR A 137 12.66 -8.33 -5.96
N ILE A 138 13.24 -7.80 -7.04
CA ILE A 138 13.03 -8.28 -8.42
C ILE A 138 13.73 -9.64 -8.60
N CYS A 139 14.93 -9.78 -8.06
CA CYS A 139 15.68 -11.04 -8.10
C CYS A 139 14.99 -12.12 -7.28
N PHE A 140 14.46 -11.79 -6.11
CA PHE A 140 13.70 -12.75 -5.30
C PHE A 140 12.34 -13.12 -5.90
N ARG A 141 11.74 -12.24 -6.71
CA ARG A 141 10.59 -12.59 -7.53
C ARG A 141 10.95 -13.64 -8.59
N LYS A 142 12.18 -13.60 -9.10
CA LYS A 142 12.68 -14.50 -10.14
C LYS A 142 13.10 -15.86 -9.58
N PHE A 143 13.80 -15.90 -8.43
CA PHE A 143 14.44 -17.12 -7.92
C PHE A 143 13.82 -17.72 -6.65
N GLY A 144 13.02 -16.97 -5.86
CA GLY A 144 12.33 -17.47 -4.67
C GLY A 144 13.19 -17.57 -3.39
N SER A 145 12.69 -18.25 -2.33
CA SER A 145 13.36 -18.44 -1.03
C SER A 145 13.42 -19.94 -0.68
N TYR A 146 14.60 -20.49 -0.44
CA TYR A 146 14.74 -21.93 -0.22
C TYR A 146 14.32 -22.32 1.20
N GLY A 147 13.15 -22.96 1.30
CA GLY A 147 12.70 -23.65 2.51
C GLY A 147 11.78 -22.87 3.46
N ILE A 148 11.45 -21.61 3.16
CA ILE A 148 10.48 -20.83 3.94
C ILE A 148 9.24 -20.55 3.08
N ARG A 149 8.08 -21.06 3.52
CA ARG A 149 6.81 -20.78 2.82
C ARG A 149 6.36 -19.35 3.04
N ARG A 150 6.05 -18.62 1.98
CA ARG A 150 5.59 -17.23 2.04
C ARG A 150 4.44 -17.01 1.07
N LEU A 151 3.50 -16.17 1.43
CA LEU A 151 2.35 -15.89 0.58
C LEU A 151 2.73 -14.76 -0.37
N TYR A 152 2.79 -15.06 -1.66
CA TYR A 152 3.23 -14.16 -2.70
C TYR A 152 2.39 -12.89 -2.73
N THR A 153 3.05 -11.75 -2.65
CA THR A 153 2.40 -10.46 -2.82
C THR A 153 2.08 -10.23 -4.29
N HIS A 154 0.80 -10.23 -4.65
CA HIS A 154 0.35 -10.06 -6.03
C HIS A 154 0.54 -8.63 -6.54
N GLU A 155 1.01 -8.50 -7.79
CA GLU A 155 0.95 -7.22 -8.50
C GLU A 155 -0.50 -6.91 -8.89
N TRP A 156 -0.79 -5.65 -9.20
CA TRP A 156 -2.15 -5.24 -9.56
C TRP A 156 -2.70 -6.01 -10.77
N GLU A 157 -1.87 -6.23 -11.78
CA GLU A 157 -2.26 -6.97 -12.98
C GLU A 157 -2.62 -8.42 -12.67
N ASP A 158 -1.91 -9.05 -11.72
CA ASP A 158 -2.23 -10.40 -11.26
C ASP A 158 -3.57 -10.40 -10.51
N ILE A 159 -3.84 -9.39 -9.67
CA ILE A 159 -5.11 -9.24 -8.94
C ILE A 159 -6.30 -9.14 -9.90
N VAL A 160 -6.19 -8.28 -10.92
CA VAL A 160 -7.21 -8.11 -11.96
C VAL A 160 -7.37 -9.41 -12.76
N GLN A 161 -6.27 -10.02 -13.20
CA GLN A 161 -6.29 -11.26 -13.99
C GLN A 161 -7.00 -12.41 -13.26
N MET A 162 -6.85 -12.52 -11.94
CA MET A 162 -7.51 -13.55 -11.15
C MET A 162 -8.93 -13.18 -10.70
N GLY A 163 -9.42 -11.96 -11.00
CA GLY A 163 -10.69 -11.48 -10.46
C GLY A 163 -10.69 -11.35 -8.93
N TYR A 164 -9.52 -11.02 -8.35
CA TYR A 164 -9.34 -10.88 -6.90
C TYR A 164 -9.77 -9.51 -6.37
N GLU A 165 -10.21 -8.61 -7.25
CA GLU A 165 -10.78 -7.32 -6.87
C GLU A 165 -12.05 -7.50 -6.02
N ARG A 166 -12.23 -6.64 -5.02
CA ARG A 166 -13.42 -6.61 -4.16
C ARG A 166 -13.87 -5.15 -3.96
N PRO A 167 -14.21 -4.41 -5.03
CA PRO A 167 -14.37 -2.96 -4.92
C PRO A 167 -15.73 -2.53 -4.34
N ASN A 168 -16.75 -3.39 -4.40
CA ASN A 168 -18.11 -3.13 -3.91
C ASN A 168 -18.55 -4.13 -2.84
N TRP A 169 -17.62 -4.71 -2.07
CA TRP A 169 -18.01 -5.82 -1.20
C TRP A 169 -18.95 -5.38 -0.06
N MET A 170 -18.90 -4.11 0.35
CA MET A 170 -19.81 -3.60 1.38
C MET A 170 -21.21 -3.34 0.85
N GLU A 171 -21.43 -3.25 -0.47
CA GLU A 171 -22.78 -3.16 -1.07
C GLU A 171 -23.68 -4.36 -0.72
N HIS A 172 -23.09 -5.51 -0.37
CA HIS A 172 -23.81 -6.71 0.03
C HIS A 172 -24.79 -6.44 1.19
N GLU A 173 -26.01 -6.97 1.08
CA GLU A 173 -27.11 -6.63 2.00
C GLU A 173 -26.78 -6.97 3.46
N ASN A 174 -26.14 -8.12 3.70
CA ASN A 174 -25.72 -8.53 5.05
C ASN A 174 -24.70 -7.56 5.65
N VAL A 175 -23.83 -6.95 4.84
CA VAL A 175 -22.88 -5.93 5.30
C VAL A 175 -23.60 -4.61 5.58
N GLN A 176 -24.47 -4.16 4.67
CA GLN A 176 -25.22 -2.91 4.82
C GLN A 176 -26.11 -2.87 6.08
N ARG A 177 -26.61 -4.03 6.54
CA ARG A 177 -27.42 -4.14 7.77
C ARG A 177 -26.61 -4.08 9.04
N ARG A 178 -25.31 -4.39 9.00
CA ARG A 178 -24.42 -4.41 10.17
C ARG A 178 -24.11 -3.00 10.65
N ARG A 179 -23.85 -2.91 11.95
CA ARG A 179 -23.28 -1.72 12.57
C ARG A 179 -21.77 -1.68 12.32
N ILE A 180 -21.20 -0.48 12.19
CA ILE A 180 -19.81 -0.33 11.75
C ILE A 180 -18.77 -1.00 12.69
N PHE A 181 -19.01 -1.06 14.00
CA PHE A 181 -18.13 -1.78 14.95
C PHE A 181 -18.35 -3.30 14.94
N ASN A 182 -19.40 -3.79 14.28
CA ASN A 182 -19.72 -5.22 14.12
C ASN A 182 -19.20 -5.78 12.79
N VAL A 183 -18.35 -5.02 12.09
CA VAL A 183 -17.70 -5.43 10.85
C VAL A 183 -16.20 -5.47 11.10
N THR A 184 -15.57 -6.59 10.73
CA THR A 184 -14.13 -6.70 10.64
C THR A 184 -13.69 -6.17 9.29
N LEU A 185 -12.88 -5.12 9.29
CA LEU A 185 -12.38 -4.50 8.08
C LEU A 185 -10.99 -5.08 7.73
N PRO A 186 -10.75 -5.50 6.49
CA PRO A 186 -9.41 -5.78 6.01
C PRO A 186 -8.63 -4.45 5.96
N GLY A 187 -7.46 -4.43 6.59
CA GLY A 187 -6.64 -3.23 6.73
C GLY A 187 -5.23 -3.38 6.16
N THR A 188 -4.58 -2.24 5.92
CA THR A 188 -3.15 -2.18 5.59
C THR A 188 -2.42 -1.33 6.61
N HIS A 189 -1.25 -1.80 7.04
CA HIS A 189 -0.38 -1.02 7.91
C HIS A 189 0.47 -0.06 7.06
N ASN A 190 0.67 1.17 7.58
CA ASN A 190 1.33 2.28 6.88
C ASN A 190 0.87 2.40 5.41
N SER A 191 -0.43 2.48 5.17
CA SER A 191 -1.03 2.34 3.83
C SER A 191 -0.43 3.26 2.75
N GLY A 192 0.11 4.41 3.14
CA GLY A 192 0.75 5.39 2.25
C GLY A 192 2.16 5.06 1.77
N THR A 193 2.79 4.00 2.26
CA THR A 193 4.19 3.67 1.94
C THR A 193 4.31 2.85 0.66
N TYR A 194 3.52 3.13 -0.38
CA TYR A 194 3.59 2.40 -1.65
C TYR A 194 4.55 3.03 -2.66
N ASP A 195 4.89 4.30 -2.45
CA ASP A 195 5.79 5.06 -3.31
C ASP A 195 6.55 6.11 -2.48
N PHE A 196 7.70 6.55 -2.99
CA PHE A 196 8.52 7.60 -2.38
C PHE A 196 8.59 8.80 -3.31
N GLN A 197 7.94 9.89 -2.94
CA GLN A 197 7.84 11.08 -3.79
C GLN A 197 8.58 12.29 -3.21
N GLY A 198 8.74 13.32 -4.04
CA GLY A 198 9.33 14.59 -3.63
C GLY A 198 10.82 14.49 -3.25
N ALA A 199 11.21 15.28 -2.25
CA ALA A 199 12.60 15.43 -1.82
C ALA A 199 13.24 14.14 -1.30
N HIS A 200 12.43 13.13 -0.94
CA HIS A 200 12.90 11.86 -0.41
C HIS A 200 12.78 10.69 -1.39
N SER A 201 12.45 10.90 -2.67
CA SER A 201 12.33 9.81 -3.65
C SER A 201 13.62 8.97 -3.78
N MET A 202 14.77 9.64 -3.93
CA MET A 202 16.08 8.96 -3.99
C MET A 202 16.42 8.25 -2.67
N LEU A 203 16.14 8.90 -1.54
CA LEU A 203 16.43 8.36 -0.21
C LEU A 203 15.53 7.17 0.11
N GLY A 204 14.25 7.27 -0.20
CA GLY A 204 13.24 6.23 -0.03
C GLY A 204 13.52 5.02 -0.90
N THR A 205 13.99 5.21 -2.14
CA THR A 205 14.42 4.08 -2.99
C THR A 205 15.60 3.33 -2.36
N GLY A 206 16.56 4.04 -1.76
CA GLY A 206 17.68 3.44 -1.03
C GLY A 206 17.34 2.87 0.35
N LEU A 207 16.26 3.35 0.98
CA LEU A 207 15.76 2.93 2.30
C LEU A 207 14.44 2.15 2.21
N ALA A 208 14.08 1.62 1.04
CA ALA A 208 12.80 0.93 0.84
C ALA A 208 12.66 -0.25 1.81
N PHE A 209 13.79 -0.89 2.14
CA PHE A 209 13.87 -1.83 3.24
C PHE A 209 13.56 -1.11 4.57
N GLY A 210 12.46 -1.47 5.24
CA GLY A 210 12.06 -0.80 6.48
C GLY A 210 10.98 0.23 6.28
N ALA A 211 11.09 1.02 5.22
CA ALA A 211 10.18 2.14 4.99
C ALA A 211 8.95 1.77 4.15
N GLN A 212 9.06 0.78 3.27
CA GLN A 212 7.97 0.38 2.38
C GLN A 212 7.22 -0.82 2.98
N ASN A 213 5.95 -0.63 3.36
CA ASN A 213 5.07 -1.68 3.86
C ASN A 213 3.98 -2.10 2.87
N GLN A 214 3.78 -1.34 1.80
CA GLN A 214 2.77 -1.59 0.77
C GLN A 214 3.39 -1.38 -0.61
N HIS A 215 2.81 -1.98 -1.65
CA HIS A 215 3.23 -1.80 -3.05
C HIS A 215 2.08 -1.33 -3.95
N LEU A 216 0.84 -1.40 -3.47
CA LEU A 216 -0.35 -0.90 -4.15
C LEU A 216 -0.65 0.53 -3.70
N SER A 217 -1.06 1.40 -4.62
CA SER A 217 -1.57 2.74 -4.28
C SER A 217 -2.84 2.65 -3.43
N ILE A 218 -3.28 3.76 -2.83
CA ILE A 218 -4.50 3.78 -2.02
C ILE A 218 -5.70 3.31 -2.84
N ASP A 219 -5.85 3.80 -4.07
CA ASP A 219 -6.91 3.40 -4.98
C ASP A 219 -6.91 1.88 -5.22
N LYS A 220 -5.74 1.30 -5.52
CA LYS A 220 -5.60 -0.15 -5.76
C LYS A 220 -5.81 -1.00 -4.51
N GLN A 221 -5.38 -0.53 -3.33
CA GLN A 221 -5.69 -1.19 -2.06
C GLN A 221 -7.21 -1.25 -1.84
N LEU A 222 -7.92 -0.14 -2.09
CA LEU A 222 -9.37 -0.06 -1.97
C LEU A 222 -10.09 -0.96 -3.00
N GLU A 223 -9.67 -0.96 -4.26
CA GLU A 223 -10.25 -1.85 -5.29
C GLU A 223 -9.98 -3.34 -4.97
N ALA A 224 -8.86 -3.66 -4.31
CA ALA A 224 -8.57 -5.02 -3.79
C ALA A 224 -9.42 -5.42 -2.57
N GLY A 225 -10.15 -4.49 -1.96
CA GLY A 225 -11.10 -4.75 -0.86
C GLY A 225 -10.71 -4.17 0.50
N ILE A 226 -9.54 -3.53 0.63
CA ILE A 226 -9.12 -2.87 1.89
C ILE A 226 -10.12 -1.78 2.27
N ARG A 227 -10.51 -1.71 3.55
CA ARG A 227 -11.42 -0.66 4.08
C ARG A 227 -10.91 -0.02 5.37
N ALA A 228 -9.73 -0.39 5.86
CA ALA A 228 -9.06 0.26 6.96
C ALA A 228 -7.64 0.69 6.56
N LEU A 229 -7.36 1.99 6.61
CA LEU A 229 -6.08 2.58 6.21
C LEU A 229 -5.34 3.14 7.43
N ASP A 230 -4.08 2.75 7.64
CA ASP A 230 -3.19 3.34 8.65
C ASP A 230 -2.33 4.43 8.02
N PHE A 231 -2.62 5.69 8.34
CA PHE A 231 -1.89 6.86 7.87
C PHE A 231 -0.95 7.41 8.94
N ARG A 232 0.33 7.56 8.58
CA ARG A 232 1.35 8.18 9.42
C ARG A 232 1.71 9.54 8.85
N VAL A 233 1.27 10.62 9.48
CA VAL A 233 1.36 11.97 8.90
C VAL A 233 2.58 12.71 9.44
N SER A 234 3.38 13.26 8.53
CA SER A 234 4.51 14.13 8.86
C SER A 234 4.46 15.39 8.00
N PHE A 235 5.07 16.47 8.50
CA PHE A 235 5.24 17.72 7.80
C PHE A 235 6.59 17.76 7.09
N SER A 236 6.61 18.24 5.86
CA SER A 236 7.83 18.45 5.09
C SER A 236 8.24 19.92 5.18
N PRO A 237 9.36 20.26 5.86
CA PRO A 237 9.82 21.64 5.93
C PRO A 237 10.34 22.16 4.58
N THR A 238 10.62 21.27 3.62
CA THR A 238 11.18 21.63 2.31
C THR A 238 10.12 22.17 1.35
N ASP A 239 8.94 21.55 1.31
CA ASP A 239 7.84 21.95 0.41
C ASP A 239 6.63 22.53 1.18
N GLY A 240 6.67 22.52 2.51
CA GLY A 240 5.61 23.06 3.36
C GLY A 240 4.31 22.24 3.34
N ARG A 241 4.36 20.96 2.92
CA ARG A 241 3.18 20.10 2.79
C ARG A 241 3.15 18.99 3.84
N LEU A 242 1.95 18.47 4.08
CA LEU A 242 1.77 17.22 4.82
C LEU A 242 1.97 16.02 3.90
N HIS A 243 2.72 15.05 4.39
CA HIS A 243 3.07 13.81 3.71
C HIS A 243 2.68 12.62 4.58
N LEU A 244 2.42 11.49 3.95
CA LEU A 244 2.45 10.20 4.60
C LEU A 244 3.92 9.80 4.83
N SER A 245 4.19 8.97 5.84
CA SER A 245 5.56 8.70 6.25
C SER A 245 5.75 7.34 6.92
N HIS A 246 6.92 6.75 6.72
CA HIS A 246 7.41 5.69 7.60
C HIS A 246 8.92 5.70 7.56
N PHE A 247 9.55 6.23 8.62
CA PHE A 247 10.99 6.54 8.69
C PHE A 247 11.51 7.56 7.66
N VAL A 248 10.78 7.80 6.59
CA VAL A 248 11.03 8.72 5.47
C VAL A 248 9.67 9.23 4.99
N LEU A 249 9.64 10.42 4.36
CA LEU A 249 8.46 10.92 3.69
C LEU A 249 8.14 10.11 2.43
N THR A 250 6.85 9.83 2.20
CA THR A 250 6.37 8.97 1.11
C THR A 250 5.57 9.80 0.12
N VAL A 251 4.27 9.59 0.04
CA VAL A 251 3.36 10.36 -0.82
C VAL A 251 2.76 11.55 -0.08
N PRO A 252 2.43 12.67 -0.75
CA PRO A 252 1.69 13.75 -0.14
C PRO A 252 0.33 13.27 0.40
N LEU A 253 -0.06 13.72 1.60
CA LEU A 253 -1.34 13.32 2.21
C LEU A 253 -2.54 13.72 1.32
N SER A 254 -2.45 14.86 0.63
CA SER A 254 -3.48 15.32 -0.30
C SER A 254 -3.74 14.33 -1.45
N ASP A 255 -2.69 13.66 -1.91
CA ASP A 255 -2.77 12.80 -3.09
C ASP A 255 -3.45 11.49 -2.70
N ALA A 256 -3.05 10.91 -1.56
CA ALA A 256 -3.71 9.77 -0.94
C ALA A 256 -5.19 10.03 -0.61
N LEU A 257 -5.53 11.23 -0.11
CA LEU A 257 -6.92 11.63 0.15
C LEU A 257 -7.71 11.84 -1.15
N GLY A 258 -7.06 12.31 -2.23
CA GLY A 258 -7.63 12.40 -3.57
C GLY A 258 -7.97 11.02 -4.15
N GLU A 259 -7.07 10.05 -4.02
CA GLU A 259 -7.33 8.65 -4.40
C GLU A 259 -8.52 8.06 -3.62
N LEU A 260 -8.55 8.25 -2.29
CA LEU A 260 -9.66 7.81 -1.45
C LEU A 260 -11.00 8.45 -1.87
N ARG A 261 -11.01 9.76 -2.13
CA ARG A 261 -12.20 10.48 -2.61
C ARG A 261 -12.70 9.90 -3.93
N ALA A 262 -11.79 9.74 -4.89
CA ALA A 262 -12.11 9.22 -6.22
C ALA A 262 -12.70 7.81 -6.15
N PHE A 263 -12.16 6.93 -5.29
CA PHE A 263 -12.72 5.61 -5.04
C PHE A 263 -14.16 5.70 -4.49
N LEU A 264 -14.39 6.50 -3.44
CA LEU A 264 -15.72 6.64 -2.83
C LEU A 264 -16.74 7.26 -3.79
N ASP A 265 -16.33 8.17 -4.68
CA ASP A 265 -17.22 8.70 -5.72
C ASP A 265 -17.64 7.61 -6.73
N ARG A 266 -16.75 6.67 -7.06
CA ARG A 266 -17.07 5.51 -7.93
C ARG A 266 -17.83 4.39 -7.21
N ARG A 267 -17.69 4.30 -5.89
CA ARG A 267 -18.19 3.20 -5.05
C ARG A 267 -19.09 3.75 -3.93
N PRO A 268 -20.32 4.18 -4.25
CA PRO A 268 -21.15 4.99 -3.36
C PRO A 268 -21.59 4.29 -2.06
N LYS A 269 -21.54 2.96 -2.02
CA LYS A 269 -22.00 2.15 -0.88
C LYS A 269 -20.88 1.68 0.05
N GLU A 270 -19.64 2.06 -0.24
CA GLU A 270 -18.49 1.68 0.56
C GLU A 270 -18.27 2.69 1.69
N VAL A 271 -17.76 2.20 2.82
CA VAL A 271 -17.37 2.99 3.97
C VAL A 271 -15.92 2.65 4.30
N VAL A 272 -15.07 3.66 4.47
CA VAL A 272 -13.65 3.49 4.74
C VAL A 272 -13.32 4.05 6.12
N LEU A 273 -12.50 3.31 6.86
CA LEU A 273 -11.91 3.75 8.10
C LEU A 273 -10.49 4.22 7.84
N VAL A 274 -10.15 5.41 8.32
CA VAL A 274 -8.78 5.95 8.27
C VAL A 274 -8.30 6.21 9.69
N HIS A 275 -7.27 5.50 10.11
CA HIS A 275 -6.57 5.76 11.36
C HIS A 275 -5.31 6.55 11.06
N ALA A 276 -5.34 7.86 11.32
CA ALA A 276 -4.17 8.69 11.21
C ALA A 276 -3.50 8.93 12.55
N LYS A 277 -2.17 9.05 12.53
CA LYS A 277 -1.32 9.40 13.67
C LYS A 277 -0.08 10.14 13.18
N VAL A 278 0.60 10.84 14.06
CA VAL A 278 1.86 11.52 13.79
C VAL A 278 2.93 10.49 13.41
N GLY A 279 3.67 10.79 12.36
CA GLY A 279 4.82 10.00 11.92
C GLY A 279 5.90 9.95 13.00
N ARG A 280 6.54 8.78 13.15
CA ARG A 280 7.64 8.61 14.10
C ARG A 280 8.92 9.18 13.49
N ALA A 281 9.52 10.21 14.09
CA ALA A 281 10.87 10.63 13.73
C ALA A 281 11.85 9.50 14.04
N ALA A 282 12.46 8.99 12.97
CA ALA A 282 13.47 7.96 12.96
C ALA A 282 14.15 8.02 11.59
N HIS A 283 15.42 7.60 11.54
CA HIS A 283 16.26 7.64 10.35
C HIS A 283 16.34 9.04 9.71
N ALA A 284 15.79 9.19 8.50
CA ALA A 284 15.86 10.40 7.71
C ALA A 284 14.88 11.48 8.18
N MET A 285 13.86 11.09 8.94
CA MET A 285 12.95 12.03 9.57
C MET A 285 13.53 12.49 10.90
N ASP A 286 13.97 13.75 10.92
CA ASP A 286 14.31 14.46 12.15
C ASP A 286 13.06 14.98 12.87
N ALA A 287 13.26 15.59 14.04
CA ALA A 287 12.16 16.15 14.84
C ALA A 287 11.35 17.20 14.07
N ARG A 288 11.96 17.96 13.14
CA ARG A 288 11.27 19.04 12.42
C ARG A 288 10.10 18.54 11.58
N HIS A 289 10.11 17.28 11.18
CA HIS A 289 9.03 16.65 10.44
C HIS A 289 7.78 16.36 11.29
N ARG A 290 7.91 16.35 12.62
CA ARG A 290 6.78 16.23 13.55
C ARG A 290 6.48 17.52 14.29
N ASP A 291 7.50 18.34 14.54
CA ASP A 291 7.41 19.46 15.50
C ASP A 291 6.33 20.46 15.11
N VAL A 292 6.09 20.67 13.82
CA VAL A 292 5.01 21.55 13.33
C VAL A 292 3.62 21.03 13.72
N ILE A 293 3.42 19.71 13.65
CA ILE A 293 2.15 19.07 14.03
C ILE A 293 2.03 19.04 15.55
N VAL A 294 3.09 18.64 16.25
CA VAL A 294 3.09 18.57 17.73
C VAL A 294 2.91 19.95 18.36
N ALA A 295 3.57 20.99 17.85
CA ALA A 295 3.40 22.35 18.34
C ALA A 295 1.98 22.90 18.12
N GLU A 296 1.24 22.36 17.15
CA GLU A 296 -0.16 22.69 16.96
C GLU A 296 -1.06 22.13 18.07
N ASP A 297 -0.76 20.93 18.56
CA ASP A 297 -1.56 20.23 19.57
C ASP A 297 -1.65 21.00 20.89
N ASP A 298 -0.61 21.76 21.23
CA ASP A 298 -0.54 22.60 22.42
C ASP A 298 -1.15 24.01 22.24
N HIS A 299 -1.58 24.36 21.01
CA HIS A 299 -2.05 25.71 20.71
C HIS A 299 -3.49 25.93 21.23
N PRO A 300 -3.76 26.92 22.11
CA PRO A 300 -5.04 27.05 22.82
C PRO A 300 -6.23 27.39 21.90
N ALA A 301 -5.96 28.00 20.75
CA ALA A 301 -6.98 28.36 19.75
C ALA A 301 -7.26 27.26 18.73
N LYS A 302 -6.57 26.12 18.81
CA LYS A 302 -6.71 25.01 17.87
C LYS A 302 -7.11 23.74 18.61
N VAL A 303 -7.51 22.73 17.86
CA VAL A 303 -7.62 21.36 18.35
C VAL A 303 -6.41 20.55 17.89
N PRO A 304 -5.97 19.55 18.66
CA PRO A 304 -4.92 18.63 18.23
C PRO A 304 -5.16 18.06 16.83
N GLY A 305 -4.13 18.11 15.99
CA GLY A 305 -4.16 17.69 14.59
C GLY A 305 -4.97 18.58 13.64
N GLN A 306 -5.40 19.79 14.04
CA GLN A 306 -6.30 20.63 13.23
C GLN A 306 -5.84 20.86 11.78
N MET A 307 -4.55 21.04 11.52
CA MET A 307 -4.00 21.16 10.17
C MET A 307 -4.24 19.90 9.33
N VAL A 308 -4.13 18.72 9.95
CA VAL A 308 -4.46 17.43 9.31
C VAL A 308 -5.97 17.34 9.07
N HIS A 309 -6.78 17.68 10.07
CA HIS A 309 -8.26 17.67 9.97
C HIS A 309 -8.76 18.59 8.85
N HIS A 310 -8.13 19.76 8.67
CA HIS A 310 -8.46 20.68 7.59
C HIS A 310 -8.20 20.06 6.21
N LEU A 311 -7.12 19.29 6.04
CA LEU A 311 -6.83 18.63 4.77
C LEU A 311 -7.82 17.49 4.49
N PHE A 312 -8.17 16.70 5.53
CA PHE A 312 -9.26 15.73 5.45
C PHE A 312 -10.58 16.40 5.06
N LEU A 313 -10.96 17.48 5.73
CA LEU A 313 -12.18 18.22 5.44
C LEU A 313 -12.19 18.80 4.02
N TYR A 314 -11.06 19.35 3.57
CA TYR A 314 -10.93 19.91 2.22
C TYR A 314 -11.14 18.86 1.13
N HIS A 315 -10.54 17.66 1.26
CA HIS A 315 -10.63 16.62 0.24
C HIS A 315 -11.90 15.76 0.33
N LEU A 316 -12.37 15.48 1.55
CA LEU A 316 -13.45 14.52 1.79
C LEU A 316 -14.79 15.22 2.07
N GLY A 317 -14.78 16.43 2.60
CA GLY A 317 -15.99 17.24 2.80
C GLY A 317 -17.06 16.51 3.61
N ASP A 318 -18.24 16.35 3.02
CA ASP A 318 -19.41 15.72 3.62
C ASP A 318 -19.27 14.20 3.80
N LEU A 319 -18.25 13.57 3.20
CA LEU A 319 -17.93 12.16 3.41
C LEU A 319 -17.46 11.87 4.83
N LEU A 320 -16.97 12.86 5.58
CA LEU A 320 -16.48 12.66 6.93
C LEU A 320 -17.61 12.34 7.92
N VAL A 321 -17.42 11.31 8.74
CA VAL A 321 -18.31 10.94 9.85
C VAL A 321 -18.02 11.83 11.06
N THR A 322 -18.44 13.09 10.95
CA THR A 322 -18.41 14.10 12.04
C THR A 322 -19.73 14.08 12.82
N TYR A 323 -19.81 14.77 13.95
CA TYR A 323 -21.08 14.94 14.66
C TYR A 323 -22.15 15.61 13.78
N ALA A 324 -21.75 16.60 12.97
CA ALA A 324 -22.67 17.30 12.08
C ALA A 324 -23.29 16.37 11.04
N SER A 325 -22.53 15.40 10.50
CA SER A 325 -23.11 14.39 9.61
C SER A 325 -23.92 13.35 10.37
N LEU A 326 -23.42 12.84 11.50
CA LEU A 326 -24.14 11.88 12.37
C LEU A 326 -25.49 12.42 12.86
N SER A 327 -25.62 13.72 13.10
CA SER A 327 -26.89 14.35 13.49
C SER A 327 -28.00 14.24 12.43
N LYS A 328 -27.65 13.87 11.19
CA LYS A 328 -28.59 13.62 10.08
C LYS A 328 -29.10 12.18 10.06
N LEU A 329 -28.59 11.29 10.92
CA LEU A 329 -29.08 9.92 11.02
C LEU A 329 -30.57 9.92 11.40
N PRO A 330 -31.35 8.91 10.94
CA PRO A 330 -32.75 8.82 11.35
C PRO A 330 -32.90 8.63 12.85
N ALA A 331 -34.06 9.03 13.36
CA ALA A 331 -34.43 8.78 14.75
C ALA A 331 -34.29 7.28 15.09
N GLY A 332 -33.66 6.99 16.24
CA GLY A 332 -33.42 5.63 16.73
C GLY A 332 -32.14 4.96 16.21
N GLU A 333 -31.44 5.55 15.23
CA GLU A 333 -30.10 5.08 14.86
C GLU A 333 -29.06 5.50 15.92
N SER A 334 -28.07 4.64 16.15
CA SER A 334 -26.99 4.94 17.10
C SER A 334 -26.02 5.95 16.48
N LEU A 335 -25.72 7.04 17.21
CA LEU A 335 -24.68 7.98 16.80
C LEU A 335 -23.27 7.39 16.92
N GLU A 336 -23.08 6.45 17.85
CA GLU A 336 -21.77 5.86 18.19
C GLU A 336 -21.45 4.61 17.35
N ASN A 337 -22.48 3.84 16.98
CA ASN A 337 -22.33 2.63 16.19
C ASN A 337 -23.45 2.51 15.13
N PRO A 338 -23.54 3.45 14.18
CA PRO A 338 -24.57 3.44 13.14
C PRO A 338 -24.43 2.22 12.23
N ARG A 339 -25.55 1.83 11.59
CA ARG A 339 -25.51 0.89 10.47
C ARG A 339 -24.76 1.46 9.26
N ILE A 340 -24.10 0.58 8.51
CA ILE A 340 -23.41 0.96 7.26
C ILE A 340 -24.38 1.61 6.27
N SER A 341 -25.56 1.03 6.07
CA SER A 341 -26.62 1.62 5.22
C SER A 341 -27.06 3.01 5.68
N SER A 342 -27.11 3.23 7.00
CA SER A 342 -27.47 4.53 7.55
C SER A 342 -26.40 5.59 7.26
N LEU A 343 -25.12 5.23 7.37
CA LEU A 343 -23.97 6.06 7.00
C LEU A 343 -23.97 6.41 5.51
N VAL A 344 -24.14 5.40 4.65
CA VAL A 344 -24.23 5.57 3.19
C VAL A 344 -25.37 6.53 2.81
N ARG A 345 -26.56 6.37 3.41
CA ARG A 345 -27.72 7.21 3.12
C ARG A 345 -27.50 8.70 3.43
N ILE A 346 -26.73 9.03 4.46
CA ILE A 346 -26.41 10.42 4.82
C ILE A 346 -25.11 10.92 4.16
N ASN A 347 -24.56 10.14 3.23
CA ASN A 347 -23.27 10.36 2.56
C ASN A 347 -22.07 10.50 3.51
N ALA A 348 -22.11 9.94 4.72
CA ALA A 348 -21.01 9.99 5.69
C ALA A 348 -20.25 8.66 5.65
N ARG A 349 -19.19 8.57 4.86
CA ARG A 349 -18.56 7.31 4.43
C ARG A 349 -17.09 7.16 4.83
N VAL A 350 -16.51 8.13 5.54
CA VAL A 350 -15.15 8.06 6.06
C VAL A 350 -15.15 8.21 7.58
N LEU A 351 -14.90 7.11 8.29
CA LEU A 351 -14.65 7.13 9.73
C LEU A 351 -13.18 7.47 9.96
N TYR A 352 -12.94 8.67 10.47
CA TYR A 352 -11.60 9.20 10.64
C TYR A 352 -11.20 9.22 12.12
N PHE A 353 -10.02 8.67 12.42
CA PHE A 353 -9.41 8.67 13.74
C PHE A 353 -8.07 9.43 13.71
N TRP A 354 -7.81 10.23 14.75
CA TRP A 354 -6.55 10.91 14.98
C TRP A 354 -5.98 10.50 16.33
N GLU A 355 -4.74 10.00 16.35
CA GLU A 355 -4.08 9.52 17.58
C GLU A 355 -4.95 8.52 18.37
N GLY A 356 -5.72 7.71 17.63
CA GLY A 356 -6.60 6.68 18.19
C GLY A 356 -7.99 7.15 18.61
N GLN A 357 -8.30 8.46 18.63
CA GLN A 357 -9.64 8.97 18.92
C GLN A 357 -10.41 9.31 17.64
N GLN A 358 -11.70 8.96 17.56
CA GLN A 358 -12.56 9.34 16.45
C GLN A 358 -12.74 10.87 16.39
N VAL A 359 -12.57 11.44 15.20
CA VAL A 359 -12.67 12.88 14.96
C VAL A 359 -14.12 13.26 14.65
N LEU A 360 -14.83 13.76 15.67
CA LEU A 360 -16.23 14.21 15.54
C LEU A 360 -16.36 15.68 15.12
N CYS A 361 -15.27 16.45 15.17
CA CYS A 361 -15.19 17.85 14.80
C CYS A 361 -13.76 18.19 14.34
N THR A 362 -13.61 19.07 13.35
CA THR A 362 -12.33 19.27 12.64
C THR A 362 -11.57 20.53 13.05
N ASP A 363 -12.26 21.49 13.66
CA ASP A 363 -11.69 22.74 14.12
C ASP A 363 -12.32 23.16 15.46
N ARG A 364 -11.70 24.14 16.11
CA ARG A 364 -12.12 24.63 17.43
C ARG A 364 -13.58 25.10 17.45
N GLN A 365 -14.01 25.84 16.44
CA GLN A 365 -15.35 26.44 16.40
C GLN A 365 -16.43 25.35 16.19
N MET A 366 -16.15 24.34 15.39
CA MET A 366 -17.00 23.17 15.22
C MET A 366 -17.07 22.35 16.52
N CYS A 367 -15.92 22.15 17.17
CA CYS A 367 -15.83 21.37 18.39
C CYS A 367 -16.59 22.00 19.56
N GLU A 368 -16.48 23.32 19.77
CA GLU A 368 -17.22 24.03 20.83
C GLU A 368 -18.76 23.92 20.68
N ARG A 369 -19.24 23.70 19.45
CA ARG A 369 -20.66 23.47 19.14
C ARG A 369 -21.05 21.99 19.19
N THR A 370 -20.09 21.08 19.31
CA THR A 370 -20.34 19.65 19.30
C THR A 370 -20.74 19.18 20.70
N PRO A 371 -21.94 18.59 20.88
CA PRO A 371 -22.42 18.16 22.19
C PRO A 371 -21.48 17.16 22.87
N GLY A 372 -21.25 17.38 24.16
CA GLY A 372 -20.35 16.57 24.97
C GLY A 372 -18.86 16.88 24.77
N TRP A 373 -18.48 17.79 23.86
CA TRP A 373 -17.08 18.19 23.70
C TRP A 373 -16.52 18.83 24.98
N THR A 374 -15.25 18.56 25.27
CA THR A 374 -14.49 19.22 26.33
C THR A 374 -13.17 19.75 25.79
N ARG A 375 -12.54 20.67 26.51
CA ARG A 375 -11.27 21.28 26.07
C ARG A 375 -10.24 20.20 25.71
N PRO A 376 -9.42 20.41 24.65
CA PRO A 376 -8.47 19.41 24.20
C PRO A 376 -7.48 19.01 25.28
N TRP A 377 -7.00 17.77 25.21
CA TRP A 377 -6.08 17.22 26.20
C TRP A 377 -5.15 16.18 25.57
N SER A 378 -3.84 16.36 25.71
CA SER A 378 -2.82 15.35 25.38
C SER A 378 -2.97 14.76 23.97
N GLY A 379 -3.13 15.60 22.94
CA GLY A 379 -3.31 15.14 21.55
C GLY A 379 -4.75 14.72 21.18
N LEU A 380 -5.69 14.75 22.13
CA LEU A 380 -7.09 14.40 21.89
C LEU A 380 -7.94 15.64 21.58
N ALA A 381 -8.50 15.68 20.37
CA ALA A 381 -9.34 16.77 19.89
C ALA A 381 -10.67 16.90 20.68
N PHE A 382 -11.21 15.78 21.17
CA PHE A 382 -12.48 15.73 21.91
C PHE A 382 -12.31 15.79 23.45
N GLY A 383 -11.13 16.25 23.87
CA GLY A 383 -10.75 16.40 25.26
C GLY A 383 -10.53 15.08 25.99
N ARG A 384 -10.40 15.15 27.32
CA ARG A 384 -10.13 13.97 28.15
C ARG A 384 -11.23 12.92 28.01
N PRO A 385 -10.92 11.62 28.15
CA PRO A 385 -11.94 10.61 28.32
C PRO A 385 -12.81 10.91 29.55
N LEU A 386 -14.12 10.70 29.42
CA LEU A 386 -15.07 10.80 30.53
C LEU A 386 -15.66 9.41 30.80
N PRO A 387 -16.00 9.07 32.06
CA PRO A 387 -16.76 7.88 32.40
C PRO A 387 -17.86 7.58 31.37
N LEU A 388 -17.96 6.33 30.92
CA LEU A 388 -18.86 5.95 29.84
C LEU A 388 -20.30 6.42 30.10
N GLY A 389 -20.90 7.02 29.07
CA GLY A 389 -22.25 7.60 29.12
C GLY A 389 -22.35 8.90 29.91
N GLN A 390 -21.25 9.47 30.42
CA GLN A 390 -21.29 10.78 31.07
C GLN A 390 -21.60 11.90 30.08
N ARG A 391 -21.10 11.84 28.83
CA ARG A 391 -21.45 12.87 27.82
C ARG A 391 -22.92 12.84 27.50
N ALA A 392 -23.47 11.65 27.26
CA ALA A 392 -24.90 11.46 27.00
C ALA A 392 -25.77 11.99 28.15
N ARG A 393 -25.42 11.66 29.41
CA ARG A 393 -26.15 12.16 30.59
C ARG A 393 -26.08 13.68 30.74
N GLY A 394 -24.91 14.28 30.51
CA GLY A 394 -24.74 15.74 30.53
C GLY A 394 -25.57 16.44 29.45
N ALA A 395 -25.68 15.84 28.26
CA ALA A 395 -26.49 16.37 27.18
C ALA A 395 -27.99 16.36 27.53
N VAL A 396 -28.49 15.24 28.07
CA VAL A 396 -29.88 15.11 28.53
C VAL A 396 -30.20 16.11 29.63
N ALA A 397 -29.31 16.27 30.62
CA ALA A 397 -29.52 17.21 31.73
C ALA A 397 -29.57 18.67 31.30
N SER A 398 -28.88 19.02 30.20
CA SER A 398 -28.86 20.39 29.65
C SER A 398 -29.95 20.65 28.61
N GLY A 399 -30.78 19.64 28.28
CA GLY A 399 -31.76 19.73 27.19
C GLY A 399 -31.12 19.89 25.81
N SER A 400 -29.82 19.56 25.68
CA SER A 400 -29.09 19.64 24.42
C SER A 400 -29.26 18.37 23.58
N SER A 401 -28.90 18.46 22.30
CA SER A 401 -28.89 17.31 21.39
C SER A 401 -28.05 16.16 21.97
N PRO A 402 -28.42 14.88 21.71
CA PRO A 402 -27.67 13.73 22.22
C PRO A 402 -26.18 13.83 21.87
N ALA A 403 -25.32 13.70 22.88
CA ALA A 403 -23.89 13.61 22.67
C ALA A 403 -23.51 12.20 22.19
N ALA A 404 -22.52 12.11 21.31
CA ALA A 404 -21.91 10.85 20.92
C ALA A 404 -20.58 10.69 21.67
N GLU A 405 -20.31 9.52 22.24
CA GLU A 405 -18.98 9.20 22.72
C GLU A 405 -18.07 8.86 21.52
N PRO A 406 -16.91 9.52 21.38
CA PRO A 406 -16.00 9.23 20.27
C PRO A 406 -15.44 7.81 20.40
N GLY A 407 -15.35 7.10 19.27
CA GLY A 407 -14.66 5.82 19.20
C GLY A 407 -13.16 5.93 19.57
N CYS A 408 -12.61 4.81 20.01
CA CYS A 408 -11.24 4.67 20.48
C CYS A 408 -10.58 3.42 19.91
N VAL A 409 -9.45 3.59 19.22
CA VAL A 409 -8.66 2.48 18.68
C VAL A 409 -7.79 1.89 19.77
N THR A 410 -7.90 0.58 19.99
CA THR A 410 -6.95 -0.22 20.76
C THR A 410 -6.21 -1.14 19.79
N SER A 411 -4.91 -0.90 19.63
CA SER A 411 -4.05 -1.64 18.72
C SER A 411 -3.38 -2.81 19.45
N SER A 412 -3.21 -3.92 18.74
CA SER A 412 -2.51 -5.09 19.27
C SER A 412 -1.00 -4.90 19.29
N TRP A 413 -0.46 -3.87 18.62
CA TRP A 413 0.97 -3.69 18.35
C TRP A 413 1.86 -3.93 19.57
N ASP A 414 1.56 -3.31 20.71
CA ASP A 414 2.42 -3.44 21.90
C ASP A 414 2.46 -4.87 22.46
N SER A 415 1.43 -5.68 22.18
CA SER A 415 1.35 -7.09 22.58
C SER A 415 1.82 -8.05 21.49
N THR A 416 1.78 -7.65 20.22
CA THR A 416 2.04 -8.54 19.08
C THR A 416 3.37 -8.31 18.37
N ALA A 417 3.99 -7.13 18.56
CA ALA A 417 5.26 -6.75 17.94
C ALA A 417 6.36 -7.80 18.15
N SER A 418 6.94 -8.30 17.06
CA SER A 418 8.07 -9.23 17.09
C SER A 418 8.78 -9.25 15.74
N ALA A 419 10.08 -9.53 15.75
CA ALA A 419 10.86 -9.77 14.53
C ALA A 419 10.62 -11.15 13.92
N HIS A 420 9.96 -12.05 14.66
CA HIS A 420 9.69 -13.41 14.24
C HIS A 420 8.23 -13.56 13.77
N PRO A 421 8.00 -13.83 12.47
CA PRO A 421 6.64 -13.94 11.92
C PRO A 421 5.72 -14.92 12.66
N ASP A 422 6.24 -16.06 13.13
CA ASP A 422 5.49 -17.06 13.88
C ASP A 422 5.02 -16.54 15.24
N ARG A 423 5.86 -15.78 15.93
CA ARG A 423 5.50 -15.15 17.21
C ARG A 423 4.46 -14.06 17.02
N VAL A 424 4.54 -13.28 15.94
CA VAL A 424 3.53 -12.28 15.58
C VAL A 424 2.15 -12.93 15.50
N VAL A 425 1.99 -13.97 14.67
CA VAL A 425 0.68 -14.63 14.48
C VAL A 425 0.19 -15.34 15.75
N ARG A 426 1.08 -16.00 16.51
CA ARG A 426 0.74 -16.60 17.82
C ARG A 426 0.24 -15.55 18.82
N ARG A 427 0.91 -14.39 18.88
CA ARG A 427 0.54 -13.29 19.77
C ARG A 427 -0.76 -12.64 19.34
N ILE A 428 -1.00 -12.44 18.03
CA ILE A 428 -2.29 -11.96 17.52
C ILE A 428 -3.41 -12.90 17.94
N ARG A 429 -3.22 -14.22 17.76
CA ARG A 429 -4.18 -15.23 18.20
C ARG A 429 -4.45 -15.15 19.70
N SER A 430 -3.40 -15.09 20.53
CA SER A 430 -3.54 -14.92 21.98
C SER A 430 -4.27 -13.63 22.35
N TRP A 431 -3.96 -12.53 21.67
CA TRP A 431 -4.57 -11.23 21.88
C TRP A 431 -6.06 -11.25 21.52
N LEU A 432 -6.45 -11.89 20.40
CA LEU A 432 -7.85 -12.06 19.99
C LEU A 432 -8.67 -12.89 20.98
N LEU A 433 -8.07 -13.92 21.58
CA LEU A 433 -8.71 -14.73 22.62
C LEU A 433 -9.02 -13.91 23.88
N ASP A 434 -8.20 -12.90 24.19
CA ASP A 434 -8.24 -12.17 25.46
C ASP A 434 -8.30 -10.64 25.31
N LEU A 435 -8.98 -10.16 24.26
CA LEU A 435 -9.07 -8.73 23.90
C LEU A 435 -9.44 -7.82 25.06
N ARG A 436 -10.39 -8.26 25.89
CA ARG A 436 -10.90 -7.45 27.01
C ARG A 436 -9.84 -7.29 28.10
N ARG A 437 -9.07 -8.33 28.40
CA ARG A 437 -7.98 -8.25 29.38
C ARG A 437 -6.85 -7.37 28.85
N HIS A 438 -6.48 -7.52 27.58
CA HIS A 438 -5.47 -6.65 26.97
C HIS A 438 -5.90 -5.18 26.97
N ALA A 439 -7.15 -4.88 26.60
CA ALA A 439 -7.68 -3.51 26.66
C ALA A 439 -7.80 -2.97 28.09
N ALA A 440 -8.06 -3.82 29.09
CA ALA A 440 -8.06 -3.41 30.49
C ALA A 440 -6.65 -3.13 31.02
N ALA A 441 -5.65 -3.91 30.60
CA ALA A 441 -4.26 -3.76 31.01
C ALA A 441 -3.57 -2.56 30.33
N ALA A 442 -3.95 -2.27 29.09
CA ALA A 442 -3.40 -1.19 28.27
C ALA A 442 -4.53 -0.42 27.59
N ALA A 443 -5.32 0.30 28.39
CA ALA A 443 -6.39 1.14 27.88
C ALA A 443 -5.81 2.24 26.98
N PRO A 444 -6.39 2.48 25.77
CA PRO A 444 -5.91 3.57 24.93
C PRO A 444 -6.17 4.92 25.61
N LEU A 445 -5.33 5.92 25.31
CA LEU A 445 -5.38 7.24 25.94
C LEU A 445 -6.77 7.92 25.88
N CYS A 446 -7.53 7.65 24.82
CA CYS A 446 -8.86 8.21 24.62
C CYS A 446 -9.98 7.46 25.37
N PHE A 447 -9.66 6.36 26.06
CA PHE A 447 -10.60 5.58 26.86
C PHE A 447 -10.42 5.88 28.36
N PRO A 448 -11.51 5.93 29.16
CA PRO A 448 -11.41 6.35 30.57
C PRO A 448 -10.68 5.31 31.42
N GLU A 449 -9.71 5.76 32.20
CA GLU A 449 -8.96 4.90 33.11
C GLU A 449 -9.90 4.23 34.12
N GLY A 450 -9.75 2.91 34.29
CA GLY A 450 -10.58 2.10 35.20
C GLY A 450 -12.03 1.86 34.74
N ALA A 451 -12.45 2.38 33.59
CA ALA A 451 -13.78 2.07 33.06
C ALA A 451 -13.88 0.60 32.65
N PRO A 452 -15.05 -0.04 32.82
CA PRO A 452 -15.25 -1.41 32.38
C PRO A 452 -15.09 -1.50 30.86
N VAL A 453 -14.25 -2.43 30.40
CA VAL A 453 -14.04 -2.65 28.97
C VAL A 453 -15.36 -3.15 28.35
N PRO A 454 -15.88 -2.45 27.32
CA PRO A 454 -17.13 -2.83 26.65
C PRO A 454 -17.04 -4.26 26.08
N GLY A 455 -18.21 -4.82 25.78
CA GLY A 455 -18.28 -6.10 25.08
C GLY A 455 -17.64 -6.02 23.68
N LEU A 456 -17.36 -7.17 23.08
CA LEU A 456 -16.89 -7.22 21.69
C LEU A 456 -17.89 -6.52 20.78
N HIS A 457 -17.39 -5.74 19.82
CA HIS A 457 -18.19 -4.94 18.87
C HIS A 457 -19.09 -3.86 19.50
N ALA A 458 -19.01 -3.64 20.81
CA ALA A 458 -19.70 -2.54 21.45
C ALA A 458 -18.81 -1.29 21.44
N PRO A 459 -19.36 -0.11 21.08
CA PRO A 459 -18.64 1.14 21.25
C PRO A 459 -18.29 1.34 22.73
N THR A 460 -17.24 2.09 23.05
CA THR A 460 -16.47 2.95 22.14
C THR A 460 -15.17 2.33 21.64
N LEU A 461 -14.83 1.09 21.99
CA LEU A 461 -13.55 0.50 21.60
C LEU A 461 -13.60 -0.19 20.25
N LEU A 462 -12.64 0.14 19.38
CA LEU A 462 -12.36 -0.52 18.13
C LEU A 462 -11.03 -1.29 18.25
N TYR A 463 -11.11 -2.61 18.17
CA TYR A 463 -9.94 -3.49 18.24
C TYR A 463 -9.23 -3.59 16.89
N TRP A 464 -7.94 -3.24 16.86
CA TRP A 464 -7.11 -3.26 15.67
C TRP A 464 -6.00 -4.32 15.82
N ALA A 465 -6.10 -5.42 15.07
CA ALA A 465 -5.09 -6.46 15.03
C ALA A 465 -3.99 -6.13 14.02
N ASP A 466 -2.75 -6.00 14.49
CA ASP A 466 -1.59 -5.65 13.69
C ASP A 466 -0.73 -6.88 13.34
N GLY A 467 -0.80 -7.29 12.07
CA GLY A 467 -0.02 -8.34 11.43
C GLY A 467 1.28 -7.85 10.79
N GLN A 468 2.11 -7.15 11.56
CA GLN A 468 3.38 -6.59 11.08
C GLN A 468 4.59 -7.11 11.87
N VAL A 469 5.73 -7.16 11.19
CA VAL A 469 7.01 -7.62 11.75
C VAL A 469 7.79 -6.40 12.23
N THR A 470 8.20 -6.43 13.49
CA THR A 470 8.96 -5.35 14.13
C THR A 470 10.36 -5.81 14.41
N LEU A 471 11.35 -5.18 13.82
CA LEU A 471 12.73 -5.41 14.20
C LEU A 471 13.03 -4.68 15.52
N THR A 472 13.65 -5.36 16.48
CA THR A 472 14.29 -4.66 17.61
C THR A 472 15.44 -3.79 17.09
N GLU A 473 15.89 -2.80 17.87
CA GLU A 473 17.02 -1.97 17.46
C GLU A 473 18.28 -2.82 17.18
N ASN A 474 18.54 -3.84 18.00
CA ASN A 474 19.67 -4.75 17.80
C ASN A 474 19.51 -5.61 16.55
N GLU A 475 18.31 -6.13 16.27
CA GLU A 475 18.05 -6.88 15.03
C GLU A 475 18.11 -5.97 13.81
N GLY A 476 17.61 -4.74 13.89
CA GLY A 476 17.73 -3.75 12.84
C GLY A 476 19.18 -3.29 12.63
N ASN A 477 19.98 -3.20 13.69
CA ASN A 477 21.42 -2.92 13.61
C ASN A 477 22.18 -4.11 13.02
N ALA A 478 21.88 -5.33 13.47
CA ALA A 478 22.44 -6.55 12.92
C ALA A 478 22.08 -6.64 11.44
N GLN A 479 20.81 -6.49 11.08
CA GLN A 479 20.37 -6.50 9.70
C GLN A 479 21.00 -5.40 8.85
N ARG A 480 21.17 -4.18 9.37
CA ARG A 480 21.90 -3.11 8.66
C ARG A 480 23.39 -3.40 8.54
N ALA A 481 24.01 -3.99 9.55
CA ALA A 481 25.43 -4.39 9.49
C ALA A 481 25.62 -5.54 8.50
N LEU A 482 24.73 -6.52 8.52
CA LEU A 482 24.60 -7.61 7.56
C LEU A 482 24.47 -7.03 6.14
N LEU A 483 23.50 -6.16 5.88
CA LEU A 483 23.29 -5.52 4.58
C LEU A 483 24.40 -4.55 4.16
N GLY A 484 25.04 -3.88 5.12
CA GLY A 484 26.10 -2.89 4.87
C GLY A 484 27.50 -3.49 4.68
N GLN A 485 27.72 -4.73 5.15
CA GLN A 485 29.00 -5.43 5.02
C GLN A 485 28.97 -6.55 3.96
N ALA A 486 27.79 -6.98 3.51
CA ALA A 486 27.68 -8.08 2.58
C ALA A 486 27.60 -7.67 1.11
N LYS A 487 28.69 -7.99 0.39
CA LYS A 487 28.55 -8.69 -0.89
C LYS A 487 28.02 -10.13 -0.74
N ALA A 488 28.01 -10.68 0.48
CA ALA A 488 27.63 -12.06 0.78
C ALA A 488 26.76 -12.11 2.05
N LEU A 489 25.44 -12.17 1.90
CA LEU A 489 24.53 -12.68 2.93
C LEU A 489 23.34 -13.37 2.26
N PHE A 490 23.70 -14.33 1.42
CA PHE A 490 22.83 -15.43 1.02
C PHE A 490 23.17 -16.59 1.93
N THR A 491 22.43 -16.77 3.02
CA THR A 491 22.36 -18.10 3.62
C THR A 491 21.15 -18.78 3.03
N ARG A 492 21.37 -19.59 1.97
CA ARG A 492 20.37 -20.41 1.26
C ARG A 492 19.46 -19.64 0.31
N GLY A 493 20.03 -18.80 -0.56
CA GLY A 493 19.29 -18.11 -1.63
C GLY A 493 18.14 -17.20 -1.16
N GLU A 494 18.30 -16.51 -0.02
CA GLU A 494 17.31 -15.54 0.47
C GLU A 494 17.86 -14.13 0.54
N GLY A 495 17.07 -13.16 0.09
CA GLY A 495 17.17 -11.77 0.49
C GLY A 495 16.18 -11.57 1.61
N PHE A 496 16.71 -11.48 2.83
CA PHE A 496 15.94 -11.24 4.02
C PHE A 496 15.41 -9.79 4.00
N GLY A 497 14.26 -9.62 3.35
CA GLY A 497 13.48 -8.39 3.19
C GLY A 497 12.37 -8.27 4.23
N LEU A 498 12.01 -7.06 4.67
CA LEU A 498 10.78 -6.86 5.44
C LEU A 498 9.53 -7.30 4.68
N LYS A 499 9.52 -7.13 3.35
CA LYS A 499 8.50 -7.72 2.47
C LYS A 499 8.44 -9.24 2.62
N SER A 500 9.57 -9.95 2.57
CA SER A 500 9.60 -11.42 2.75
C SER A 500 9.08 -11.84 4.13
N SER A 501 9.44 -11.09 5.19
CA SER A 501 8.93 -11.34 6.55
C SER A 501 7.42 -11.08 6.65
N ALA A 502 6.92 -10.03 6.00
CA ALA A 502 5.50 -9.74 5.90
C ALA A 502 4.75 -10.83 5.13
N GLU A 503 5.24 -11.26 3.96
CA GLU A 503 4.67 -12.39 3.20
C GLU A 503 4.63 -13.69 4.01
N ARG A 504 5.62 -13.90 4.89
CA ARG A 504 5.61 -15.01 5.85
C ARG A 504 4.55 -14.82 6.93
N VAL A 505 4.35 -13.62 7.48
CA VAL A 505 3.24 -13.33 8.40
C VAL A 505 1.90 -13.58 7.71
N ASN A 506 1.73 -13.11 6.47
CA ASN A 506 0.51 -13.34 5.69
C ASN A 506 0.25 -14.85 5.48
N TYR A 507 1.28 -15.64 5.14
CA TYR A 507 1.18 -17.10 5.05
C TYR A 507 0.74 -17.72 6.37
N LEU A 508 1.42 -17.39 7.48
CA LEU A 508 1.12 -17.95 8.79
C LEU A 508 -0.26 -17.51 9.31
N ALA A 509 -0.67 -16.28 9.02
CA ALA A 509 -2.00 -15.79 9.32
C ALA A 509 -3.06 -16.63 8.58
N LEU A 510 -2.85 -16.92 7.28
CA LEU A 510 -3.75 -17.78 6.52
C LEU A 510 -3.87 -19.18 7.14
N VAL A 511 -2.74 -19.85 7.39
CA VAL A 511 -2.74 -21.26 7.81
C VAL A 511 -3.05 -21.48 9.30
N TRP A 512 -2.71 -20.54 10.18
CA TRP A 512 -2.85 -20.72 11.64
C TRP A 512 -4.01 -19.94 12.24
N LEU A 513 -4.32 -18.76 11.71
CA LEU A 513 -5.34 -17.87 12.28
C LEU A 513 -6.64 -17.91 11.48
N MET A 514 -6.55 -17.81 10.16
CA MET A 514 -7.70 -17.62 9.26
C MET A 514 -8.18 -18.91 8.62
N LYS A 515 -7.95 -20.03 9.32
CA LYS A 515 -8.33 -21.35 8.84
C LYS A 515 -9.84 -21.53 8.71
N ARG A 516 -10.28 -22.59 8.03
CA ARG A 516 -11.68 -22.91 7.86
C ARG A 516 -12.33 -23.12 9.23
N GLY A 517 -13.48 -22.49 9.46
CA GLY A 517 -14.20 -22.50 10.73
C GLY A 517 -13.62 -21.59 11.82
N ALA A 518 -12.49 -20.92 11.59
CA ALA A 518 -11.89 -20.01 12.58
C ALA A 518 -12.41 -18.56 12.48
N ALA A 519 -13.38 -18.28 11.61
CA ALA A 519 -14.00 -16.95 11.48
C ALA A 519 -14.38 -16.31 12.84
N PRO A 520 -15.06 -17.02 13.76
CA PRO A 520 -15.44 -16.45 15.05
C PRO A 520 -14.29 -15.93 15.91
N LEU A 521 -13.04 -16.35 15.66
CA LEU A 521 -11.87 -15.87 16.38
C LEU A 521 -11.35 -14.56 15.80
N TRP A 522 -11.03 -14.53 14.50
CA TRP A 522 -10.39 -13.36 13.90
C TRP A 522 -11.39 -12.25 13.57
N THR A 523 -12.69 -12.54 13.46
CA THR A 523 -13.72 -11.50 13.35
C THR A 523 -13.98 -10.76 14.66
N ARG A 524 -13.34 -11.13 15.77
CA ARG A 524 -13.46 -10.41 17.06
C ARG A 524 -12.80 -9.03 17.01
N ALA A 525 -11.80 -8.86 16.13
CA ALA A 525 -11.22 -7.55 15.86
C ALA A 525 -12.12 -6.75 14.91
N GLY A 526 -12.18 -5.43 15.10
CA GLY A 526 -12.82 -4.52 14.16
C GLY A 526 -11.95 -4.25 12.92
N VAL A 527 -10.64 -4.39 13.05
CA VAL A 527 -9.68 -4.28 11.94
C VAL A 527 -8.64 -5.38 12.04
N VAL A 528 -8.31 -5.98 10.90
CA VAL A 528 -7.17 -6.90 10.77
C VAL A 528 -6.23 -6.35 9.69
N ALA A 529 -5.11 -5.76 10.11
CA ALA A 529 -4.20 -5.03 9.24
C ALA A 529 -2.90 -5.81 8.98
N HIS A 530 -2.42 -5.78 7.74
CA HIS A 530 -1.20 -6.48 7.33
C HIS A 530 -0.25 -5.56 6.55
N ASP A 531 1.05 -5.82 6.65
CA ASP A 531 2.03 -5.36 5.67
C ASP A 531 1.88 -6.20 4.40
N PHE A 532 1.93 -5.57 3.22
CA PHE A 532 1.78 -6.22 1.91
C PHE A 532 0.59 -7.19 1.88
N ALA A 533 -0.59 -6.70 2.27
CA ALA A 533 -1.77 -7.54 2.51
C ALA A 533 -2.08 -8.47 1.32
N ALA A 534 -2.05 -9.77 1.56
CA ALA A 534 -2.34 -10.75 0.51
C ALA A 534 -3.85 -10.78 0.20
N PRO A 535 -4.26 -10.80 -1.10
CA PRO A 535 -5.68 -10.77 -1.49
C PRO A 535 -6.54 -11.85 -0.84
N ILE A 536 -6.01 -13.06 -0.67
CA ILE A 536 -6.74 -14.15 -0.02
C ILE A 536 -7.15 -13.81 1.41
N LEU A 537 -6.31 -13.11 2.19
CA LEU A 537 -6.67 -12.72 3.55
C LEU A 537 -7.81 -11.70 3.54
N VAL A 538 -7.80 -10.78 2.56
CA VAL A 538 -8.89 -9.84 2.32
C VAL A 538 -10.16 -10.59 1.97
N HIS A 539 -10.10 -11.58 1.07
CA HIS A 539 -11.26 -12.39 0.68
C HIS A 539 -11.86 -13.13 1.86
N ARG A 540 -11.04 -13.78 2.70
CA ARG A 540 -11.52 -14.46 3.91
C ARG A 540 -12.34 -13.53 4.80
N ILE A 541 -11.87 -12.30 5.02
CA ILE A 541 -12.58 -11.29 5.82
C ILE A 541 -13.89 -10.88 5.12
N VAL A 542 -13.81 -10.53 3.83
CA VAL A 542 -14.95 -10.09 3.03
C VAL A 542 -16.07 -11.14 3.03
N GLU A 543 -15.72 -12.40 2.74
CA GLU A 543 -16.66 -13.52 2.68
C GLU A 543 -17.38 -13.72 4.01
N ALA A 544 -16.65 -13.68 5.14
CA ALA A 544 -17.27 -13.79 6.45
C ALA A 544 -18.18 -12.61 6.78
N MET A 545 -17.82 -11.38 6.38
CA MET A 545 -18.66 -10.21 6.61
C MET A 545 -19.92 -10.20 5.74
N GLN A 546 -19.85 -10.84 4.57
CA GLN A 546 -21.00 -11.07 3.70
C GLN A 546 -21.87 -12.26 4.16
N GLU A 547 -21.46 -12.99 5.19
CA GLU A 547 -22.10 -14.23 5.66
C GLU A 547 -22.16 -15.31 4.58
N GLN A 548 -21.12 -15.35 3.73
CA GLN A 548 -20.97 -16.38 2.72
C GLN A 548 -20.54 -17.70 3.37
N GLN A 549 -20.78 -18.81 2.67
CA GLN A 549 -20.33 -20.12 3.12
C GLN A 549 -18.80 -20.15 3.23
N ASP A 550 -18.27 -20.68 4.33
CA ASP A 550 -16.83 -20.88 4.50
C ASP A 550 -16.36 -22.10 3.67
N CYS A 551 -16.05 -21.85 2.40
CA CYS A 551 -15.52 -22.84 1.46
C CYS A 551 -14.05 -23.20 1.74
N GLY A 552 -13.30 -22.34 2.44
CA GLY A 552 -11.85 -22.48 2.62
C GLY A 552 -11.04 -21.82 1.49
N TRP A 553 -9.81 -22.28 1.29
CA TRP A 553 -8.89 -21.77 0.27
C TRP A 553 -8.07 -22.93 -0.30
N ALA A 554 -7.63 -22.80 -1.55
CA ALA A 554 -6.56 -23.62 -2.12
C ALA A 554 -5.23 -22.87 -2.02
N MET A 555 -4.13 -23.63 -2.07
CA MET A 555 -2.79 -23.06 -2.07
C MET A 555 -1.83 -23.88 -2.92
N TYR A 556 -1.14 -23.20 -3.83
CA TYR A 556 -0.05 -23.76 -4.61
C TYR A 556 1.28 -23.14 -4.14
N CYS A 557 2.25 -23.96 -3.78
CA CYS A 557 3.59 -23.50 -3.41
C CYS A 557 4.63 -24.04 -4.37
N LYS A 558 5.47 -23.16 -4.91
CA LYS A 558 6.69 -23.56 -5.62
C LYS A 558 7.66 -24.23 -4.65
N VAL A 559 8.58 -25.01 -5.22
CA VAL A 559 9.74 -25.57 -4.51
C VAL A 559 10.53 -24.47 -3.79
N THR A 560 10.58 -23.28 -4.38
CA THR A 560 11.25 -22.08 -3.85
C THR A 560 10.45 -21.36 -2.75
N GLY A 561 9.53 -22.05 -2.07
CA GLY A 561 8.80 -21.54 -0.90
C GLY A 561 7.74 -20.46 -1.18
N SER A 562 7.72 -19.84 -2.37
CA SER A 562 6.70 -18.87 -2.71
C SER A 562 5.37 -19.58 -2.97
N CYS A 563 4.31 -19.13 -2.30
CA CYS A 563 2.99 -19.72 -2.34
C CYS A 563 1.96 -18.72 -2.89
N TRP A 564 1.03 -19.22 -3.68
CA TRP A 564 -0.15 -18.51 -4.15
C TRP A 564 -1.36 -19.17 -3.51
N ALA A 565 -2.35 -18.38 -3.13
CA ALA A 565 -3.59 -18.91 -2.57
C ALA A 565 -4.80 -18.22 -3.19
N GLY A 566 -5.91 -18.94 -3.21
CA GLY A 566 -7.16 -18.50 -3.80
C GLY A 566 -8.35 -19.04 -3.01
N SER A 567 -9.43 -18.26 -2.98
CA SER A 567 -10.65 -18.68 -2.31
C SER A 567 -11.27 -19.86 -3.05
N LEU A 568 -11.84 -20.81 -2.30
CA LEU A 568 -12.68 -21.84 -2.87
C LEU A 568 -14.10 -21.34 -3.14
N LEU A 569 -14.46 -20.13 -2.72
CA LEU A 569 -15.76 -19.53 -3.02
C LEU A 569 -15.78 -18.98 -4.45
N ALA A 570 -16.68 -19.50 -5.28
CA ALA A 570 -16.95 -18.99 -6.62
C ALA A 570 -17.78 -17.70 -6.58
N SER A 571 -17.86 -16.99 -7.71
CA SER A 571 -18.65 -15.77 -7.84
C SER A 571 -20.16 -15.97 -7.72
N ASP A 572 -20.67 -17.19 -7.93
CA ASP A 572 -22.07 -17.56 -7.73
C ASP A 572 -22.40 -17.99 -6.29
N GLY A 573 -21.41 -17.97 -5.40
CA GLY A 573 -21.53 -18.38 -4.00
C GLY A 573 -21.34 -19.88 -3.75
N SER A 574 -21.09 -20.68 -4.80
CA SER A 574 -20.79 -22.11 -4.66
C SER A 574 -19.34 -22.38 -4.24
N CYS A 575 -19.09 -23.51 -3.59
CA CYS A 575 -17.72 -23.95 -3.28
C CYS A 575 -17.13 -24.75 -4.44
N ARG A 576 -15.97 -24.33 -4.93
CA ARG A 576 -15.16 -25.01 -5.95
C ARG A 576 -14.32 -26.13 -5.34
N GLY A 577 -13.90 -27.05 -6.19
CA GLY A 577 -12.93 -28.08 -5.81
C GLY A 577 -11.53 -27.48 -5.60
N GLU A 578 -10.81 -27.98 -4.59
CA GLU A 578 -9.44 -27.52 -4.31
C GLU A 578 -8.47 -27.76 -5.48
N GLU A 579 -8.65 -28.88 -6.20
CA GLU A 579 -7.83 -29.24 -7.36
C GLU A 579 -7.96 -28.23 -8.51
N GLU A 580 -9.18 -27.76 -8.77
CA GLU A 580 -9.48 -26.77 -9.80
C GLU A 580 -8.78 -25.44 -9.51
N VAL A 581 -8.95 -24.91 -8.30
CA VAL A 581 -8.32 -23.64 -7.89
C VAL A 581 -6.80 -23.79 -7.80
N THR A 582 -6.29 -24.94 -7.35
CA THR A 582 -4.83 -25.20 -7.32
C THR A 582 -4.23 -25.19 -8.73
N ALA A 583 -4.90 -25.78 -9.72
CA ALA A 583 -4.44 -25.75 -11.11
C ALA A 583 -4.39 -24.32 -11.68
N GLU A 584 -5.36 -23.46 -11.34
CA GLU A 584 -5.33 -22.04 -11.71
C GLU A 584 -4.15 -21.30 -11.09
N LEU A 585 -3.88 -21.54 -9.80
CA LEU A 585 -2.76 -20.94 -9.08
C LEU A 585 -1.41 -21.41 -9.65
N GLU A 586 -1.28 -22.68 -10.01
CA GLU A 586 -0.10 -23.23 -10.67
C GLU A 586 0.12 -22.62 -12.05
N ALA A 587 -0.95 -22.49 -12.84
CA ALA A 587 -0.89 -21.83 -14.15
C ALA A 587 -0.43 -20.38 -14.01
N LEU A 588 -0.98 -19.63 -13.05
CA LEU A 588 -0.56 -18.26 -12.77
C LEU A 588 0.92 -18.18 -12.37
N ALA A 589 1.32 -19.04 -11.42
CA ALA A 589 2.70 -19.11 -10.92
C ALA A 589 3.70 -19.44 -12.04
N SER A 590 3.27 -20.15 -13.08
CA SER A 590 4.06 -20.55 -14.25
C SER A 590 3.97 -19.56 -15.42
N SER A 591 2.88 -18.80 -15.54
CA SER A 591 2.51 -18.00 -16.73
C SER A 591 3.45 -16.84 -17.05
N LYS A 592 4.25 -16.36 -16.08
CA LYS A 592 5.15 -15.21 -16.28
C LYS A 592 6.29 -15.48 -17.26
N GLY A 593 6.57 -16.75 -17.60
CA GLY A 593 7.55 -17.11 -18.64
C GLY A 593 6.96 -17.14 -20.06
N MET A 594 5.84 -17.85 -20.24
CA MET A 594 5.39 -18.24 -21.59
C MET A 594 4.76 -17.09 -22.38
N GLY A 595 4.05 -16.17 -21.71
CA GLY A 595 3.40 -15.04 -22.37
C GLY A 595 4.38 -14.06 -23.01
N PHE A 596 5.54 -13.83 -22.38
CA PHE A 596 6.60 -12.99 -22.95
C PHE A 596 7.19 -13.64 -24.20
N TRP A 597 7.53 -14.94 -24.13
CA TRP A 597 8.09 -15.66 -25.27
C TRP A 597 7.10 -15.77 -26.43
N LEU A 598 5.81 -15.98 -26.15
CA LEU A 598 4.78 -15.99 -27.19
C LEU A 598 4.61 -14.61 -27.83
N LYS A 599 4.57 -13.53 -27.03
CA LYS A 599 4.51 -12.15 -27.55
C LYS A 599 5.75 -11.82 -28.39
N LEU A 600 6.94 -12.21 -27.92
CA LEU A 600 8.19 -12.03 -28.65
C LEU A 600 8.17 -12.82 -29.97
N LEU A 601 7.70 -14.08 -29.96
CA LEU A 601 7.52 -14.89 -31.16
C LEU A 601 6.56 -14.22 -32.15
N VAL A 602 5.44 -13.68 -31.68
CA VAL A 602 4.49 -12.94 -32.52
C VAL A 602 5.14 -11.69 -33.13
N VAL A 603 5.89 -10.92 -32.35
CA VAL A 603 6.62 -9.73 -32.86
C VAL A 603 7.69 -10.12 -33.88
N VAL A 604 8.46 -11.17 -33.62
CA VAL A 604 9.48 -11.68 -34.55
C VAL A 604 8.84 -12.19 -35.84
N MET A 605 7.73 -12.93 -35.76
CA MET A 605 6.94 -13.36 -36.91
C MET A 605 6.45 -12.16 -37.74
N TRP A 606 5.95 -11.10 -37.10
CA TRP A 606 5.54 -9.88 -37.79
C TRP A 606 6.69 -9.18 -38.50
N ILE A 607 7.86 -9.07 -37.86
CA ILE A 607 9.07 -8.50 -38.47
C ILE A 607 9.48 -9.31 -39.72
N ILE A 608 9.43 -10.65 -39.63
CA ILE A 608 9.73 -11.53 -40.76
C ILE A 608 8.72 -11.32 -41.91
N ILE A 609 7.42 -11.25 -41.61
CA ILE A 609 6.39 -11.00 -42.62
C ILE A 609 6.61 -9.64 -43.31
N ILE A 610 6.88 -8.58 -42.54
CA ILE A 610 7.15 -7.24 -43.09
C ILE A 610 8.41 -7.26 -43.96
N ALA A 611 9.49 -7.91 -43.52
CA ALA A 611 10.71 -8.04 -44.29
C ALA A 611 10.50 -8.82 -45.60
N LEU A 612 9.72 -9.91 -45.57
CA LEU A 612 9.35 -10.67 -46.76
C LEU A 612 8.51 -9.85 -47.73
N VAL A 613 7.50 -9.11 -47.24
CA VAL A 613 6.67 -8.21 -48.05
C VAL A 613 7.53 -7.10 -48.67
N ALA A 614 8.44 -6.49 -47.89
CA ALA A 614 9.36 -5.48 -48.39
C ALA A 614 10.33 -6.04 -49.44
N CYS A 615 10.87 -7.25 -49.24
CA CYS A 615 11.70 -7.94 -50.23
C CYS A 615 10.93 -8.24 -51.52
N CYS A 616 9.69 -8.73 -51.41
CA CYS A 616 8.81 -8.96 -52.56
C CYS A 616 8.51 -7.65 -53.30
N ALA A 617 8.16 -6.59 -52.58
CA ALA A 617 7.92 -5.26 -53.16
C ALA A 617 9.17 -4.71 -53.85
N PHE A 618 10.35 -4.83 -53.23
CA PHE A 618 11.61 -4.40 -53.82
C PHE A 618 11.96 -5.18 -55.09
N ARG A 619 11.74 -6.50 -55.11
CA ARG A 619 11.91 -7.33 -56.31
C ARG A 619 10.94 -6.93 -57.42
N LEU A 620 9.69 -6.64 -57.09
CA LEU A 620 8.69 -6.17 -58.06
C LEU A 620 9.05 -4.79 -58.63
N LEU A 621 9.53 -3.87 -57.78
CA LEU A 621 9.99 -2.55 -58.19
C LEU A 621 11.23 -2.64 -59.09
N ARG A 622 12.20 -3.50 -58.75
CA ARG A 622 13.40 -3.74 -59.57
C ARG A 622 13.07 -4.38 -60.91
N LYS A 623 12.08 -5.28 -60.96
CA LYS A 623 11.60 -5.84 -62.22
C LYS A 623 10.99 -4.76 -63.12
N ARG A 624 10.15 -3.89 -62.55
CA ARG A 624 9.57 -2.73 -63.27
C ARG A 624 10.60 -1.70 -63.72
N SER A 625 11.68 -1.47 -62.95
CA SER A 625 12.74 -0.55 -63.36
C SER A 625 13.59 -1.13 -64.49
N GLY A 626 13.84 -2.45 -64.49
CA GLY A 626 14.51 -3.14 -65.60
C GLY A 626 13.74 -3.00 -66.90
N GLU A 627 12.42 -3.26 -66.88
CA GLU A 627 11.56 -3.11 -68.07
C GLU A 627 11.53 -1.68 -68.62
N LYS A 628 11.64 -0.65 -67.75
CA LYS A 628 11.75 0.75 -68.19
C LYS A 628 13.12 1.11 -68.75
N GLN A 629 14.18 0.46 -68.28
CA GLN A 629 15.53 0.69 -68.77
C GLN A 629 15.72 0.05 -70.14
N ASP A 630 15.19 -1.15 -70.36
CA ASP A 630 15.19 -1.79 -71.68
C ASP A 630 14.41 -0.95 -72.72
N GLN A 631 13.29 -0.32 -72.32
CA GLN A 631 12.55 0.62 -73.18
C GLN A 631 13.28 1.96 -73.41
N ALA A 632 14.11 2.41 -72.46
CA ALA A 632 14.90 3.64 -72.61
C ALA A 632 16.16 3.42 -73.46
N ASP A 633 16.78 2.24 -73.38
CA ASP A 633 17.95 1.87 -74.16
C ASP A 633 17.57 1.56 -75.63
N GLU A 634 16.37 1.02 -75.90
CA GLU A 634 15.81 0.94 -77.27
C GLU A 634 15.47 2.35 -77.83
N GLY A 635 15.11 3.32 -76.98
CA GLY A 635 14.89 4.71 -77.40
C GLY A 635 16.17 5.54 -77.60
N ALA A 636 17.30 5.11 -77.03
CA ALA A 636 18.58 5.82 -77.10
C ALA A 636 19.42 5.49 -78.35
N GLN A 637 19.10 4.41 -79.09
CA GLN A 637 19.76 4.09 -80.37
C GLN A 637 19.25 4.91 -81.57
N ASP A 638 18.09 5.59 -81.45
CA ASP A 638 17.52 6.41 -82.53
C ASP A 638 17.84 7.92 -82.43
N ALA A 639 18.58 8.36 -81.40
CA ALA A 639 18.83 9.79 -81.16
C ALA A 639 20.31 10.17 -81.30
N ALA A 640 20.92 9.84 -82.44
CA ALA A 640 22.23 10.37 -82.84
C ALA A 640 22.15 11.08 -84.19
N GLN A 641 21.62 12.30 -84.23
CA GLN A 641 21.95 13.29 -85.27
C GLN A 641 21.96 14.73 -84.72
N PRO A 642 22.79 15.63 -85.30
CA PRO A 642 23.25 16.84 -84.63
C PRO A 642 22.56 18.14 -85.08
N ALA A 643 22.77 19.15 -84.22
CA ALA A 643 22.84 20.59 -84.50
C ALA A 643 21.55 21.41 -84.66
N GLY A 644 21.51 22.55 -83.95
CA GLY A 644 20.71 23.71 -84.37
C GLY A 644 20.24 24.67 -83.28
N GLN A 645 21.14 25.56 -82.83
CA GLN A 645 20.98 26.97 -82.43
C GLN A 645 19.71 27.51 -81.70
N ALA A 646 19.99 28.25 -80.62
CA ALA A 646 19.15 29.19 -79.87
C ALA A 646 18.70 30.43 -80.72
N PRO A 647 17.73 31.27 -80.29
CA PRO A 647 17.93 32.24 -79.18
C PRO A 647 16.68 32.69 -78.36
N GLY A 648 16.93 33.43 -77.27
CA GLY A 648 16.03 34.47 -76.69
C GLY A 648 15.04 33.98 -75.61
N GLU A 649 15.21 34.21 -74.31
CA GLU A 649 15.19 35.46 -73.52
C GLU A 649 13.79 35.85 -72.98
N ALA A 650 13.77 36.30 -71.71
CA ALA A 650 12.74 37.07 -70.97
C ALA A 650 11.72 36.35 -70.06
N ALA A 651 12.10 36.27 -68.78
CA ALA A 651 11.52 36.96 -67.61
C ALA A 651 10.02 36.85 -67.19
N ALA A 652 9.90 36.74 -65.85
CA ALA A 652 8.90 37.33 -64.94
C ALA A 652 7.63 36.54 -64.53
N GLY A 653 7.57 36.23 -63.23
CA GLY A 653 6.47 36.74 -62.37
C GLY A 653 5.40 35.74 -61.88
N PRO A 654 4.99 35.79 -60.58
CA PRO A 654 4.11 34.81 -59.95
C PRO A 654 2.65 35.31 -59.73
N ALA A 655 1.69 34.38 -59.65
CA ALA A 655 0.38 34.54 -58.97
C ALA A 655 -0.28 33.14 -58.84
N SER A 656 -0.67 32.63 -57.67
CA SER A 656 -1.77 33.04 -56.78
C SER A 656 -3.16 32.92 -57.42
N LEU A 657 -3.99 32.00 -56.90
CA LEU A 657 -5.45 32.08 -56.59
C LEU A 657 -6.00 30.64 -56.51
N ALA A 658 -6.37 30.15 -55.33
CA ALA A 658 -7.66 30.32 -54.65
C ALA A 658 -8.67 29.20 -54.99
N ALA A 659 -8.84 28.29 -54.04
CA ALA A 659 -10.08 27.59 -53.74
C ALA A 659 -10.03 27.37 -52.21
N GLY A 660 -10.99 27.78 -51.41
CA GLY A 660 -12.42 27.90 -51.66
C GLY A 660 -13.10 27.12 -50.54
N GLU A 661 -13.98 27.79 -49.82
CA GLU A 661 -14.54 27.42 -48.51
C GLU A 661 -15.27 26.07 -48.48
N GLY A 662 -15.32 25.47 -47.28
CA GLY A 662 -16.11 24.29 -46.98
C GLY A 662 -16.30 24.11 -45.47
N VAL A 663 -16.91 25.12 -44.82
CA VAL A 663 -17.46 25.00 -43.46
C VAL A 663 -18.70 24.12 -43.51
N ALA A 664 -18.72 23.03 -42.73
CA ALA A 664 -19.94 22.32 -42.38
C ALA A 664 -19.98 22.12 -40.86
N VAL A 665 -20.69 23.04 -40.20
CA VAL A 665 -21.22 22.91 -38.85
C VAL A 665 -22.56 22.20 -38.95
N GLY A 666 -22.72 21.12 -38.19
CA GLY A 666 -24.00 20.47 -37.93
C GLY A 666 -23.79 19.39 -36.86
N GLY A 667 -24.60 19.24 -35.82
CA GLY A 667 -25.82 19.91 -35.43
C GLY A 667 -26.18 19.38 -34.03
N ALA A 668 -26.81 20.24 -33.24
CA ALA A 668 -27.23 19.95 -31.88
C ALA A 668 -28.45 19.02 -31.82
N GLY A 669 -28.57 18.29 -30.71
CA GLY A 669 -29.82 18.26 -29.94
C GLY A 669 -30.56 16.93 -29.88
N HIS A 670 -30.55 16.29 -28.70
CA HIS A 670 -31.77 15.67 -28.17
C HIS A 670 -31.81 15.70 -26.63
N ARG A 671 -32.73 16.53 -26.13
CA ARG A 671 -33.39 16.39 -24.82
C ARG A 671 -34.56 15.44 -25.01
N SER A 672 -34.79 14.53 -24.07
CA SER A 672 -36.16 14.22 -23.65
C SER A 672 -36.17 13.85 -22.17
N GLN A 673 -37.13 14.47 -21.48
CA GLN A 673 -37.59 14.10 -20.16
C GLN A 673 -38.69 13.04 -20.33
N SER A 674 -38.69 12.05 -19.44
CA SER A 674 -39.88 11.45 -18.83
C SER A 674 -39.46 10.82 -17.51
#